data_AF-A0A142X8U2-F1
#
_entry.id   AF-A0A142X8U2-F1
#
_cell.length_a   1.000
_cell.length_b   1.000
_cell.length_c   1.000
_cell.angle_alpha   90.00
_cell.angle_beta   90.00
_cell.angle_gamma   90.00
#
_symmetry.space_group_name_H-M   'P 1'
#
loop_
_entity.id
_entity.type
_entity.pdbx_description
1 polymer ?
#
loop_
_entity_poly.entity_id
_entity_poly.type
_entity_poly.pdbx_seq_one_letter_code
_entity_poly.pdbx_strand_id
1 'polypeptide(L)'
;MNRAWKLAAGISRRNFLAWSAAVGVAGMVGCKTTESKKVQTRSQIGEDPSDPDSVPTVGSKTTVGNTESLEVSGVGLVFNLPGTGSSASPGVWRTMLEDNLRKRRDQTLNVKQLLDSPTRTTSLVIVSALIPPGARKGELVDVQVTLPSDSRTTSLQGGELYPVELLTSDTTANVSSQVHAGNASGPGGRLLLGNTWAKAEGPLVAGNFIEDGKTEKADTDADGRPLYRAGFVSGGARVSMNRPYYLLLNPNDQNPRIGAAIAERLNSTFHTTSDPNLKVADAKNRELILLNVPTEYRHNHYRFLLVARQVPYDPVRAGGAYRQKLEDELMDPSTALTAAVKLEALGGDSRRSLKIGLESASPWVRFAAAEALAYLGQTDGAAELARLAEDHPALRAQCLKALASVSDASSSDRLVEMLSSADAELRQGAFIALRLADERHPALGGKLMNRSYYLHRISSGHGTSAVHLPGSGRSEILVFGDNVKLRGPVPPMPLGTEFTVSVPGEDGIAKVTRVVRPKGGEPEVKEVACAAELGSLLTALATLGGGYSEALELVRRASRTEVLSAPLVTDAVPREMSIQQLCGFAKTDPTLSKVNAEVAKVGTVRPTVDANGFEVPTVSDPLIAPAGALLPKQPLNRDPGRLFGPKRVSDAPMLDPAVVPAGGQ
;
A
#
# COMPACT_ATOMS: atom_id res chain seq x y z
N MET A 1 -13.37 13.30 20.76
CA MET A 1 -12.99 14.15 21.92
C MET A 1 -14.11 15.14 22.17
N ASN A 2 -14.77 15.18 23.34
CA ASN A 2 -15.56 16.34 23.87
C ASN A 2 -16.47 16.06 25.09
N ARG A 3 -16.09 15.17 26.03
CA ARG A 3 -16.73 15.14 27.37
C ARG A 3 -15.77 15.11 28.56
N ALA A 4 -14.46 14.98 28.33
CA ALA A 4 -13.44 14.96 29.38
C ALA A 4 -12.86 16.35 29.73
N TRP A 5 -13.22 17.41 28.99
CA TRP A 5 -12.61 18.74 29.14
C TRP A 5 -13.39 19.75 29.99
N LYS A 6 -14.49 19.35 30.64
CA LYS A 6 -15.27 20.25 31.53
C LYS A 6 -15.05 20.03 33.04
N LEU A 7 -14.14 19.14 33.45
CA LEU A 7 -13.88 18.86 34.88
C LEU A 7 -12.47 19.20 35.38
N ALA A 8 -11.61 19.82 34.55
CA ALA A 8 -10.24 20.18 34.93
C ALA A 8 -10.00 21.70 34.96
N ALA A 9 -11.00 22.48 35.35
CA ALA A 9 -10.82 23.89 35.68
C ALA A 9 -10.57 24.03 37.19
N GLY A 10 -9.29 24.11 37.57
CA GLY A 10 -8.88 24.60 38.89
C GLY A 10 -7.93 23.68 39.63
N ILE A 11 -6.63 23.80 39.38
CA ILE A 11 -5.52 23.65 40.35
C ILE A 11 -4.32 24.43 39.78
N SER A 12 -3.69 25.26 40.61
CA SER A 12 -2.66 26.24 40.20
C SER A 12 -1.25 25.63 40.06
N ARG A 13 -0.46 26.20 39.14
CA ARG A 13 0.92 25.82 38.77
C ARG A 13 1.98 25.96 39.87
N ARG A 14 1.61 26.28 41.11
CA ARG A 14 2.59 26.57 42.19
C ARG A 14 2.88 25.39 43.13
N ASN A 15 2.11 24.30 43.07
CA ASN A 15 2.29 23.14 43.97
C ASN A 15 3.03 21.95 43.34
N PHE A 16 3.43 22.01 42.07
CA PHE A 16 4.15 20.90 41.40
C PHE A 16 5.69 20.99 41.53
N LEU A 17 6.22 22.14 41.93
CA LEU A 17 7.67 22.40 42.07
C LEU A 17 8.24 22.15 43.47
N ALA A 18 7.40 21.79 44.45
CA ALA A 18 7.81 21.62 45.86
C ALA A 18 8.06 20.17 46.28
N TRP A 19 7.88 19.18 45.40
CA TRP A 19 8.03 17.75 45.74
C TRP A 19 9.28 17.07 45.16
N SER A 20 10.09 17.77 44.36
CA SER A 20 11.31 17.22 43.76
C SER A 20 12.61 17.61 44.49
N ALA A 21 12.53 18.32 45.62
CA ALA A 21 13.70 18.89 46.30
C ALA A 21 14.11 18.20 47.63
N ALA A 22 13.52 17.04 48.01
CA ALA A 22 13.70 16.47 49.35
C ALA A 22 14.25 15.03 49.43
N VAL A 23 14.93 14.51 48.39
CA VAL A 23 15.69 13.23 48.49
C VAL A 23 17.11 13.38 47.91
N GLY A 24 17.66 14.59 48.01
CA GLY A 24 19.09 14.83 47.89
C GLY A 24 19.65 15.12 49.28
N VAL A 25 20.73 14.42 49.64
CA VAL A 25 21.60 14.65 50.82
C VAL A 25 21.20 13.91 52.10
N ALA A 26 21.64 12.65 52.22
CA ALA A 26 22.23 12.10 53.46
C ALA A 26 22.95 10.78 53.15
N GLY A 27 24.25 10.69 53.43
CA GLY A 27 24.95 9.39 53.51
C GLY A 27 26.31 9.23 52.81
N MET A 28 27.22 10.20 52.90
CA MET A 28 28.66 9.92 52.81
C MET A 28 29.18 9.59 54.21
N VAL A 29 29.66 8.35 54.46
CA VAL A 29 30.83 8.02 55.33
C VAL A 29 31.33 6.60 54.99
N GLY A 30 32.61 6.46 54.62
CA GLY A 30 33.48 5.38 55.18
C GLY A 30 33.94 4.18 54.32
N CYS A 31 35.03 4.37 53.57
CA CYS A 31 36.13 3.45 53.17
C CYS A 31 36.05 1.92 53.35
N LYS A 32 36.34 1.17 52.26
CA LYS A 32 37.49 0.25 52.16
C LYS A 32 37.80 -0.12 50.70
N THR A 33 39.08 -0.03 50.35
CA THR A 33 39.71 -0.37 49.07
C THR A 33 39.74 -1.88 48.83
N THR A 34 39.14 -2.31 47.72
CA THR A 34 39.40 -3.60 47.07
C THR A 34 39.27 -3.42 45.56
N GLU A 35 40.25 -3.94 44.83
CA GLU A 35 40.39 -3.87 43.38
C GLU A 35 39.12 -4.32 42.65
N SER A 36 38.52 -3.42 41.88
CA SER A 36 37.43 -3.75 40.98
C SER A 36 37.99 -4.28 39.66
N LYS A 37 37.96 -5.61 39.52
CA LYS A 37 37.91 -6.27 38.21
C LYS A 37 36.85 -5.57 37.36
N LYS A 38 37.27 -4.97 36.24
CA LYS A 38 36.37 -4.60 35.14
C LYS A 38 35.69 -5.87 34.65
N VAL A 39 34.49 -6.13 35.13
CA VAL A 39 33.56 -7.03 34.48
C VAL A 39 33.10 -6.30 33.22
N GLN A 40 33.82 -6.56 32.12
CA GLN A 40 33.22 -6.47 30.79
C GLN A 40 32.00 -7.38 30.84
N THR A 41 30.81 -6.79 30.88
CA THR A 41 29.58 -7.51 30.57
C THR A 41 29.64 -7.84 29.08
N ARG A 42 30.33 -8.94 28.79
CA ARG A 42 30.31 -9.63 27.52
C ARG A 42 28.90 -10.16 27.38
N SER A 43 28.09 -9.50 26.57
CA SER A 43 26.83 -10.04 26.09
C SER A 43 27.15 -11.25 25.21
N GLN A 44 27.42 -12.40 25.83
CA GLN A 44 27.31 -13.70 25.18
C GLN A 44 25.83 -14.06 25.17
N ILE A 45 25.07 -13.40 24.30
CA ILE A 45 23.98 -14.11 23.63
C ILE A 45 24.71 -14.98 22.63
N GLY A 46 24.57 -16.29 22.75
CA GLY A 46 25.27 -17.24 21.90
C GLY A 46 25.08 -16.86 20.44
N GLU A 47 26.19 -16.54 19.76
CA GLU A 47 26.31 -16.89 18.36
C GLU A 47 26.12 -18.40 18.34
N ASP A 48 24.96 -18.86 17.85
CA ASP A 48 24.81 -20.24 17.43
C ASP A 48 26.03 -20.58 16.56
N PRO A 49 26.63 -21.77 16.71
CA PRO A 49 27.72 -22.18 15.85
C PRO A 49 27.23 -22.03 14.42
N SER A 50 27.87 -21.15 13.66
CA SER A 50 27.58 -20.97 12.25
C SER A 50 27.68 -22.35 11.62
N ASP A 51 26.56 -22.84 11.08
CA ASP A 51 26.53 -24.09 10.33
C ASP A 51 27.71 -24.04 9.34
N PRO A 52 28.70 -24.94 9.42
CA PRO A 52 29.88 -24.89 8.55
C PRO A 52 29.54 -24.98 7.06
N ASP A 53 28.30 -25.38 6.74
CA ASP A 53 27.72 -25.40 5.39
C ASP A 53 26.97 -24.10 5.02
N SER A 54 26.96 -23.08 5.89
CA SER A 54 26.29 -21.80 5.63
C SER A 54 27.08 -20.97 4.62
N VAL A 55 26.51 -20.83 3.42
CA VAL A 55 27.06 -19.96 2.38
C VAL A 55 26.77 -18.49 2.75
N PRO A 56 27.79 -17.62 2.86
CA PRO A 56 27.57 -16.21 3.14
C PRO A 56 26.79 -15.57 2.00
N THR A 57 25.72 -14.85 2.34
CA THR A 57 24.83 -14.21 1.36
C THR A 57 24.98 -12.69 1.40
N VAL A 58 24.43 -12.00 0.42
CA VAL A 58 24.29 -10.54 0.44
C VAL A 58 23.53 -10.10 1.70
N GLY A 59 22.51 -10.87 2.12
CA GLY A 59 21.70 -10.58 3.30
C GLY A 59 22.47 -10.65 4.61
N SER A 60 23.46 -11.56 4.74
CA SER A 60 24.28 -11.65 5.96
C SER A 60 25.24 -10.45 6.14
N LYS A 61 25.50 -9.71 5.07
CA LYS A 61 26.41 -8.54 5.04
C LYS A 61 25.68 -7.20 4.97
N THR A 62 24.37 -7.20 4.75
CA THR A 62 23.60 -5.97 4.49
C THR A 62 22.28 -5.93 5.24
N THR A 63 21.74 -4.73 5.42
CA THR A 63 20.38 -4.46 5.89
C THR A 63 19.64 -3.64 4.85
N VAL A 64 18.35 -3.92 4.62
CA VAL A 64 17.54 -3.19 3.64
C VAL A 64 17.01 -1.90 4.26
N GLY A 65 17.07 -0.80 3.51
CA GLY A 65 16.49 0.48 3.86
C GLY A 65 15.68 1.11 2.74
N ASN A 66 15.07 2.26 3.02
CA ASN A 66 14.17 3.00 2.13
C ASN A 66 12.89 2.21 1.74
N THR A 67 12.35 1.45 2.69
CA THR A 67 11.21 0.54 2.51
C THR A 67 9.86 1.14 2.92
N GLU A 68 9.86 2.23 3.68
CA GLU A 68 8.62 2.91 4.09
C GLU A 68 8.04 3.73 2.93
N SER A 69 6.76 4.07 2.96
CA SER A 69 6.18 5.01 2.00
C SER A 69 6.75 6.42 2.20
N LEU A 70 7.02 7.12 1.11
CA LEU A 70 7.49 8.51 1.18
C LEU A 70 6.29 9.46 1.11
N GLU A 71 6.05 10.18 2.20
CA GLU A 71 5.02 11.22 2.24
C GLU A 71 5.45 12.44 1.43
N VAL A 72 4.61 12.85 0.49
CA VAL A 72 4.82 14.06 -0.30
C VAL A 72 3.58 14.93 -0.24
N SER A 73 3.78 16.24 -0.14
CA SER A 73 2.69 17.20 -0.05
C SER A 73 2.93 18.43 -0.91
N GLY A 74 1.84 19.11 -1.25
CA GLY A 74 1.84 20.35 -2.01
C GLY A 74 0.57 21.15 -1.75
N VAL A 75 0.62 22.45 -2.07
CA VAL A 75 -0.57 23.31 -2.03
C VAL A 75 -1.09 23.49 -3.44
N GLY A 76 -2.36 23.10 -3.64
CA GLY A 76 -3.03 23.09 -4.93
C GLY A 76 -4.27 23.99 -4.98
N LEU A 77 -4.85 24.06 -6.17
CA LEU A 77 -6.10 24.76 -6.46
C LEU A 77 -7.08 23.77 -7.07
N VAL A 78 -8.27 23.65 -6.49
CA VAL A 78 -9.40 22.99 -7.15
C VAL A 78 -10.23 24.05 -7.86
N PHE A 79 -10.61 23.79 -9.11
CA PHE A 79 -11.41 24.69 -9.94
C PHE A 79 -12.67 23.97 -10.48
N ASN A 80 -13.54 24.70 -11.17
CA ASN A 80 -14.85 24.22 -11.66
C ASN A 80 -15.84 23.78 -10.57
N LEU A 81 -15.71 24.31 -9.36
CA LEU A 81 -16.68 24.06 -8.29
C LEU A 81 -18.03 24.75 -8.59
N PRO A 82 -19.19 24.11 -8.33
CA PRO A 82 -20.52 24.67 -8.59
C PRO A 82 -20.94 25.68 -7.51
N GLY A 83 -20.12 26.72 -7.28
CA GLY A 83 -20.37 27.77 -6.28
C GLY A 83 -20.14 27.33 -4.84
N THR A 84 -19.56 26.16 -4.62
CA THR A 84 -19.27 25.56 -3.29
C THR A 84 -17.86 25.89 -2.76
N GLY A 85 -17.02 26.52 -3.59
CA GLY A 85 -15.66 26.95 -3.25
C GLY A 85 -15.61 28.16 -2.31
N SER A 86 -14.41 28.63 -2.02
CA SER A 86 -14.19 29.81 -1.19
C SER A 86 -12.88 30.50 -1.55
N SER A 87 -12.83 31.82 -1.35
CA SER A 87 -11.59 32.58 -1.48
C SER A 87 -10.51 32.04 -0.54
N ALA A 88 -9.27 31.96 -1.02
CA ALA A 88 -8.15 31.48 -0.22
C ALA A 88 -7.86 32.45 0.93
N SER A 89 -7.91 31.97 2.18
CA SER A 89 -7.57 32.80 3.35
C SER A 89 -6.11 33.30 3.27
N PRO A 90 -5.81 34.55 3.65
CA PRO A 90 -4.44 35.03 3.74
C PRO A 90 -3.63 34.19 4.73
N GLY A 91 -2.49 33.64 4.30
CA GLY A 91 -1.67 32.77 5.13
C GLY A 91 -0.53 32.13 4.34
N VAL A 92 0.25 31.27 5.02
CA VAL A 92 1.41 30.58 4.43
C VAL A 92 1.01 29.76 3.20
N TRP A 93 -0.10 29.04 3.29
CA TRP A 93 -0.60 28.21 2.19
C TRP A 93 -0.98 29.02 0.96
N ARG A 94 -1.59 30.19 1.14
CA ARG A 94 -1.92 31.07 0.02
C ARG A 94 -0.67 31.59 -0.68
N THR A 95 0.35 32.01 0.07
CA THR A 95 1.63 32.44 -0.51
C THR A 95 2.28 31.33 -1.31
N MET A 96 2.30 30.10 -0.77
CA MET A 96 2.82 28.94 -1.49
C MET A 96 2.04 28.64 -2.78
N LEU A 97 0.71 28.75 -2.74
CA LEU A 97 -0.12 28.56 -3.93
C LEU A 97 0.15 29.64 -4.98
N GLU A 98 0.25 30.91 -4.58
CA GLU A 98 0.58 32.02 -5.49
C GLU A 98 1.96 31.81 -6.14
N ASP A 99 2.97 31.38 -5.37
CA ASP A 99 4.30 31.08 -5.88
C ASP A 99 4.29 29.89 -6.87
N ASN A 100 3.54 28.83 -6.56
CA ASN A 100 3.38 27.67 -7.44
C ASN A 100 2.70 28.03 -8.77
N LEU A 101 1.66 28.87 -8.73
CA LEU A 101 0.96 29.34 -9.93
C LEU A 101 1.83 30.30 -10.76
N ARG A 102 2.61 31.18 -10.12
CA ARG A 102 3.52 32.12 -10.82
C ARG A 102 4.68 31.41 -11.52
N LYS A 103 5.23 30.34 -10.93
CA LYS A 103 6.33 29.56 -11.54
C LYS A 103 5.97 28.95 -12.90
N ARG A 104 4.68 28.75 -13.19
CA ARG A 104 4.20 28.02 -14.37
C ARG A 104 4.01 28.85 -15.64
N ARG A 105 4.35 30.14 -15.64
CA ARG A 105 4.40 31.01 -16.84
C ARG A 105 3.13 31.00 -17.73
N ASP A 106 1.95 30.72 -17.21
CA ASP A 106 0.70 31.09 -17.90
C ASP A 106 0.46 32.59 -17.72
N GLN A 107 0.97 33.38 -18.67
CA GLN A 107 0.96 34.85 -18.64
C GLN A 107 -0.45 35.48 -18.75
N THR A 108 -1.49 34.67 -18.94
CA THR A 108 -2.88 35.10 -19.18
C THR A 108 -3.80 35.01 -17.96
N LEU A 109 -3.36 34.41 -16.85
CA LEU A 109 -4.19 34.20 -15.65
C LEU A 109 -3.86 35.22 -14.55
N ASN A 110 -4.83 36.08 -14.22
CA ASN A 110 -4.74 36.95 -13.04
C ASN A 110 -4.98 36.12 -11.77
N VAL A 111 -3.90 35.60 -11.19
CA VAL A 111 -3.92 34.69 -10.02
C VAL A 111 -4.77 35.21 -8.87
N LYS A 112 -4.73 36.51 -8.58
CA LYS A 112 -5.54 37.09 -7.49
C LYS A 112 -7.04 37.00 -7.77
N GLN A 113 -7.46 37.28 -9.01
CA GLN A 113 -8.87 37.17 -9.39
C GLN A 113 -9.36 35.72 -9.38
N LEU A 114 -8.49 34.77 -9.72
CA LEU A 114 -8.81 33.34 -9.67
C LEU A 114 -8.99 32.84 -8.23
N LEU A 115 -8.12 33.26 -7.32
CA LEU A 115 -8.17 32.88 -5.91
C LEU A 115 -9.29 33.59 -5.13
N ASP A 116 -9.64 34.81 -5.52
CA ASP A 116 -10.68 35.62 -4.88
C ASP A 116 -11.96 35.70 -5.72
N SER A 117 -12.20 34.68 -6.56
CA SER A 117 -13.35 34.63 -7.46
C SER A 117 -14.67 34.79 -6.68
N PRO A 118 -15.48 35.85 -6.94
CA PRO A 118 -16.75 36.06 -6.25
C PRO A 118 -17.78 34.97 -6.59
N THR A 119 -17.53 34.20 -7.65
CA THR A 119 -18.41 33.12 -8.10
C THR A 119 -18.20 31.81 -7.32
N ARG A 120 -17.23 31.75 -6.39
CA ARG A 120 -16.93 30.56 -5.57
C ARG A 120 -16.67 29.29 -6.38
N THR A 121 -16.05 29.45 -7.55
CA THR A 121 -15.72 28.37 -8.48
C THR A 121 -14.38 27.69 -8.18
N THR A 122 -13.62 28.22 -7.24
CA THR A 122 -12.27 27.77 -6.89
C THR A 122 -12.10 27.59 -5.38
N SER A 123 -11.15 26.74 -4.99
CA SER A 123 -10.79 26.53 -3.58
C SER A 123 -9.32 26.13 -3.43
N LEU A 124 -8.66 26.66 -2.40
CA LEU A 124 -7.31 26.26 -2.00
C LEU A 124 -7.38 24.92 -1.26
N VAL A 125 -6.52 23.98 -1.65
CA VAL A 125 -6.46 22.63 -1.08
C VAL A 125 -5.03 22.24 -0.70
N ILE A 126 -4.92 21.35 0.29
CA ILE A 126 -3.68 20.65 0.62
C ILE A 126 -3.76 19.29 -0.07
N VAL A 127 -2.72 18.98 -0.83
CA VAL A 127 -2.63 17.78 -1.65
C VAL A 127 -1.53 16.90 -1.08
N SER A 128 -1.86 15.67 -0.73
CA SER A 128 -0.92 14.69 -0.18
C SER A 128 -0.95 13.41 -1.00
N ALA A 129 0.19 12.74 -1.09
CA ALA A 129 0.30 11.41 -1.68
C ALA A 129 1.37 10.60 -0.95
N LEU A 130 1.21 9.27 -0.98
CA LEU A 130 2.19 8.32 -0.49
C LEU A 130 2.89 7.69 -1.68
N ILE A 131 4.18 7.94 -1.85
CA ILE A 131 4.97 7.32 -2.91
C ILE A 131 5.50 5.99 -2.38
N PRO A 132 5.13 4.85 -3.01
CA PRO A 132 5.56 3.54 -2.54
C PRO A 132 7.08 3.37 -2.67
N PRO A 133 7.69 2.49 -1.86
CA PRO A 133 9.09 2.14 -2.01
C PRO A 133 9.35 1.44 -3.34
N GLY A 134 10.50 1.73 -3.96
CA GLY A 134 10.84 1.20 -5.28
C GLY A 134 10.12 1.89 -6.47
N ALA A 135 9.30 2.92 -6.23
CA ALA A 135 8.55 3.61 -7.28
C ALA A 135 9.44 4.13 -8.41
N ARG A 136 9.00 3.97 -9.66
CA ARG A 136 9.74 4.47 -10.83
C ARG A 136 9.19 5.79 -11.34
N LYS A 137 10.03 6.56 -12.01
CA LYS A 137 9.62 7.74 -12.77
C LYS A 137 8.52 7.36 -13.77
N GLY A 138 7.44 8.13 -13.76
CA GLY A 138 6.28 7.95 -14.63
C GLY A 138 5.15 7.13 -14.01
N GLU A 139 5.40 6.42 -12.91
CA GLU A 139 4.39 5.65 -12.19
C GLU A 139 3.30 6.56 -11.60
N LEU A 140 2.08 6.03 -11.51
CA LEU A 140 0.93 6.75 -11.00
C LEU A 140 0.70 6.39 -9.53
N VAL A 141 0.46 7.39 -8.70
CA VAL A 141 0.08 7.24 -7.29
C VAL A 141 -1.19 8.00 -7.02
N ASP A 142 -1.95 7.46 -6.07
CA ASP A 142 -3.20 8.04 -5.61
C ASP A 142 -2.92 9.32 -4.81
N VAL A 143 -3.87 10.26 -4.90
CA VAL A 143 -3.73 11.58 -4.30
C VAL A 143 -4.92 11.87 -3.41
N GLN A 144 -4.64 12.24 -2.18
CA GLN A 144 -5.62 12.75 -1.25
C GLN A 144 -5.64 14.26 -1.28
N VAL A 145 -6.84 14.83 -1.28
CA VAL A 145 -7.07 16.27 -1.30
C VAL A 145 -7.88 16.63 -0.07
N THR A 146 -7.33 17.53 0.74
CA THR A 146 -7.97 18.01 1.97
C THR A 146 -8.03 19.53 1.97
N LEU A 147 -8.96 20.08 2.75
CA LEU A 147 -9.08 21.51 2.94
C LEU A 147 -8.27 21.95 4.18
N PRO A 148 -7.60 23.11 4.12
CA PRO A 148 -7.09 23.77 5.32
C PRO A 148 -8.19 23.98 6.37
N SER A 149 -7.80 24.00 7.65
CA SER A 149 -8.73 24.14 8.77
C SER A 149 -9.53 25.45 8.76
N ASP A 150 -8.98 26.50 8.16
CA ASP A 150 -9.59 27.83 8.00
C ASP A 150 -10.39 28.01 6.70
N SER A 151 -10.51 26.96 5.88
CA SER A 151 -11.26 27.03 4.63
C SER A 151 -12.77 27.06 4.85
N ARG A 152 -13.45 27.99 4.16
CA ARG A 152 -14.92 28.13 4.14
C ARG A 152 -15.60 27.36 3.01
N THR A 153 -14.85 26.51 2.29
CA THR A 153 -15.40 25.68 1.22
C THR A 153 -16.35 24.63 1.81
N THR A 154 -17.54 24.53 1.23
CA THR A 154 -18.60 23.62 1.70
C THR A 154 -18.48 22.23 1.06
N SER A 155 -18.11 22.17 -0.22
CA SER A 155 -17.97 20.91 -0.96
C SER A 155 -16.96 21.04 -2.08
N LEU A 156 -16.15 20.00 -2.24
CA LEU A 156 -15.23 19.82 -3.37
C LEU A 156 -15.85 19.05 -4.55
N GLN A 157 -17.13 18.66 -4.46
CA GLN A 157 -17.80 17.85 -5.47
C GLN A 157 -17.87 18.56 -6.83
N GLY A 158 -17.54 17.83 -7.90
CA GLY A 158 -17.50 18.34 -9.27
C GLY A 158 -16.25 19.16 -9.59
N GLY A 159 -15.33 19.32 -8.64
CA GLY A 159 -14.09 20.05 -8.85
C GLY A 159 -13.02 19.23 -9.58
N GLU A 160 -12.07 19.94 -10.18
CA GLU A 160 -10.88 19.38 -10.80
C GLU A 160 -9.63 19.96 -10.14
N LEU A 161 -8.64 19.10 -9.87
CA LEU A 161 -7.35 19.51 -9.31
C LEU A 161 -6.47 20.11 -10.40
N TYR A 162 -6.17 21.41 -10.26
CA TYR A 162 -5.18 22.07 -11.10
C TYR A 162 -3.80 21.48 -10.84
N PRO A 163 -2.97 21.27 -11.88
CA PRO A 163 -1.73 20.54 -11.70
C PRO A 163 -0.81 21.18 -10.65
N VAL A 164 -0.32 20.36 -9.73
CA VAL A 164 0.47 20.78 -8.55
C VAL A 164 1.71 19.89 -8.42
N GLU A 165 2.81 20.46 -7.92
CA GLU A 165 4.03 19.70 -7.61
C GLU A 165 3.98 19.26 -6.14
N LEU A 166 4.28 17.98 -5.91
CA LEU A 166 4.35 17.38 -4.58
C LEU A 166 5.81 17.20 -4.18
N LEU A 167 6.15 17.71 -3.00
CA LEU A 167 7.50 17.75 -2.47
C LEU A 167 7.53 17.04 -1.12
N THR A 168 8.70 16.52 -0.75
CA THR A 168 8.95 16.16 0.64
C THR A 168 9.02 17.43 1.46
N SER A 169 8.34 17.46 2.60
CA SER A 169 8.37 18.59 3.53
C SER A 169 8.79 18.09 4.89
N ASP A 170 9.72 18.79 5.53
CA ASP A 170 10.05 18.55 6.93
C ASP A 170 10.16 19.88 7.67
N THR A 171 10.23 19.85 8.99
CA THR A 171 10.43 21.06 9.79
C THR A 171 11.89 21.17 10.20
N THR A 172 12.43 22.39 10.30
CA THR A 172 13.81 22.59 10.80
C THR A 172 14.05 21.92 12.16
N ALA A 173 13.01 21.79 13.00
CA ALA A 173 13.07 21.14 14.30
C ALA A 173 13.20 19.62 14.20
N ASN A 174 12.49 18.98 13.26
CA ASN A 174 12.62 17.55 12.98
C ASN A 174 13.99 17.21 12.36
N VAL A 175 14.44 18.03 11.40
CA VAL A 175 15.77 17.82 10.79
C VAL A 175 16.88 18.01 11.83
N SER A 176 16.79 19.02 12.70
CA SER A 176 17.79 19.22 13.74
C SER A 176 17.80 18.11 14.78
N SER A 177 16.64 17.54 15.13
CA SER A 177 16.57 16.42 16.08
C SER A 177 17.12 15.11 15.48
N GLN A 178 16.92 14.88 14.18
CA GLN A 178 17.51 13.74 13.45
C GLN A 178 19.04 13.84 13.35
N VAL A 179 19.58 15.04 13.09
CA VAL A 179 21.04 15.26 13.01
C VAL A 179 21.72 15.16 14.39
N HIS A 180 21.04 15.52 15.47
CA HIS A 180 21.61 15.54 16.84
C HIS A 180 21.25 14.32 17.70
N ALA A 181 21.10 13.14 17.09
CA ALA A 181 20.93 11.86 17.79
C ALA A 181 19.81 11.85 18.86
N GLY A 182 18.62 12.36 18.51
CA GLY A 182 17.40 12.13 19.30
C GLY A 182 17.11 13.12 20.42
N ASN A 183 17.84 14.24 20.52
CA ASN A 183 17.42 15.33 21.39
C ASN A 183 16.29 16.13 20.73
N ALA A 184 15.11 16.13 21.36
CA ALA A 184 13.94 16.86 20.91
C ALA A 184 14.27 18.36 20.77
N SER A 185 14.35 18.83 19.52
CA SER A 185 14.33 20.26 19.23
C SER A 185 12.88 20.74 19.35
N GLY A 186 12.66 21.86 20.04
CA GLY A 186 11.35 22.34 20.49
C GLY A 186 10.29 22.57 19.40
N PRO A 187 9.06 22.98 19.77
CA PRO A 187 7.95 23.04 18.84
C PRO A 187 8.12 24.16 17.80
N GLY A 188 7.92 23.81 16.53
CA GLY A 188 7.71 24.77 15.44
C GLY A 188 8.99 25.23 14.72
N GLY A 189 9.48 24.38 13.81
CA GLY A 189 10.50 24.78 12.83
C GLY A 189 9.89 25.40 11.57
N ARG A 190 10.69 26.15 10.80
CA ARG A 190 10.31 26.59 9.43
C ARG A 190 10.10 25.34 8.57
N LEU A 191 9.08 25.35 7.70
CA LEU A 191 8.90 24.29 6.71
C LEU A 191 10.09 24.32 5.74
N LEU A 192 10.81 23.20 5.66
CA LEU A 192 11.85 22.93 4.70
C LEU A 192 11.23 22.12 3.57
N LEU A 193 11.27 22.70 2.38
CA LEU A 193 10.86 22.02 1.16
C LEU A 193 12.06 21.28 0.59
N GLY A 194 11.90 19.97 0.41
CA GLY A 194 12.88 19.12 -0.26
C GLY A 194 12.65 19.04 -1.75
N ASN A 195 12.97 17.89 -2.34
CA ASN A 195 12.86 17.67 -3.78
C ASN A 195 11.42 17.48 -4.24
N THR A 196 11.13 17.86 -5.48
CA THR A 196 9.88 17.52 -6.17
C THR A 196 9.89 16.04 -6.56
N TRP A 197 8.95 15.29 -6.01
CA TRP A 197 8.86 13.85 -6.21
C TRP A 197 7.71 13.41 -7.11
N ALA A 198 6.63 14.19 -7.16
CA ALA A 198 5.49 13.88 -8.02
C ALA A 198 4.78 15.14 -8.53
N LYS A 199 3.98 14.97 -9.58
CA LYS A 199 3.09 16.01 -10.13
C LYS A 199 1.67 15.47 -10.13
N ALA A 200 0.75 16.13 -9.41
CA ALA A 200 -0.63 15.70 -9.27
C ALA A 200 -1.59 16.58 -10.08
N GLU A 201 -2.57 15.98 -10.76
CA GLU A 201 -3.61 16.66 -11.53
C GLU A 201 -4.83 15.75 -11.75
N GLY A 202 -5.99 16.35 -12.09
CA GLY A 202 -7.12 15.60 -12.63
C GLY A 202 -8.44 15.71 -11.84
N PRO A 203 -9.48 15.01 -12.31
CA PRO A 203 -10.84 15.14 -11.77
C PRO A 203 -10.93 14.59 -10.35
N LEU A 204 -11.58 15.34 -9.46
CA LEU A 204 -11.69 14.99 -8.06
C LEU A 204 -12.98 14.22 -7.78
N VAL A 205 -12.86 13.09 -7.06
CA VAL A 205 -14.00 12.44 -6.42
C VAL A 205 -14.08 12.97 -4.99
N ALA A 206 -15.10 13.77 -4.69
CA ALA A 206 -15.29 14.30 -3.34
C ALA A 206 -15.96 13.27 -2.43
N GLY A 207 -15.51 13.18 -1.19
CA GLY A 207 -15.96 12.19 -0.22
C GLY A 207 -15.08 12.16 1.03
N ASN A 208 -15.64 11.74 2.16
CA ASN A 208 -14.86 11.44 3.36
C ASN A 208 -14.21 10.05 3.18
N PHE A 209 -13.11 10.01 2.45
CA PHE A 209 -12.31 8.80 2.27
C PHE A 209 -11.26 8.72 3.38
N ILE A 210 -11.47 7.81 4.33
CA ILE A 210 -10.45 7.35 5.27
C ILE A 210 -9.94 6.00 4.74
N GLU A 211 -8.62 5.79 4.76
CA GLU A 211 -7.93 4.60 4.24
C GLU A 211 -8.44 3.25 4.82
N ASP A 212 -9.14 3.27 5.96
CA ASP A 212 -9.59 2.08 6.69
C ASP A 212 -10.92 1.44 6.20
N GLY A 213 -11.44 1.82 5.04
CA GLY A 213 -12.69 1.25 4.50
C GLY A 213 -13.95 1.53 5.36
N LYS A 214 -13.80 2.30 6.44
CA LYS A 214 -14.90 2.82 7.24
C LYS A 214 -15.28 4.19 6.68
N THR A 215 -16.35 4.21 5.89
CA THR A 215 -17.04 5.45 5.54
C THR A 215 -17.54 6.09 6.84
N GLU A 216 -16.85 7.11 7.34
CA GLU A 216 -17.45 7.98 8.35
C GLU A 216 -18.69 8.66 7.73
N LYS A 217 -19.72 8.88 8.55
CA LYS A 217 -20.87 9.70 8.12
C LYS A 217 -20.32 11.05 7.65
N ALA A 218 -20.70 11.47 6.45
CA ALA A 218 -20.33 12.79 5.95
C ALA A 218 -20.75 13.84 6.99
N ASP A 219 -19.83 14.73 7.35
CA ASP A 219 -20.14 15.87 8.20
C ASP A 219 -21.32 16.61 7.58
N THR A 220 -22.34 16.96 8.36
CA THR A 220 -23.47 17.72 7.85
C THR A 220 -23.34 19.19 8.22
N ASP A 221 -23.74 20.08 7.32
CA ASP A 221 -23.90 21.50 7.64
C ASP A 221 -25.06 21.72 8.65
N ALA A 222 -25.26 22.97 9.07
CA ALA A 222 -26.34 23.36 9.98
C ALA A 222 -27.75 23.03 9.45
N ASP A 223 -27.88 22.79 8.13
CA ASP A 223 -29.11 22.46 7.42
C ASP A 223 -29.23 20.94 7.13
N GLY A 224 -28.31 20.11 7.64
CA GLY A 224 -28.33 18.66 7.49
C GLY A 224 -27.79 18.13 6.15
N ARG A 225 -27.15 18.96 5.32
CA ARG A 225 -26.58 18.56 4.02
C ARG A 225 -25.16 18.03 4.18
N PRO A 226 -24.79 16.94 3.49
CA PRO A 226 -23.45 16.37 3.58
C PRO A 226 -22.38 17.32 3.00
N LEU A 227 -21.33 17.56 3.77
CA LEU A 227 -20.15 18.35 3.46
C LEU A 227 -19.05 17.42 2.92
N TYR A 228 -18.75 17.52 1.63
CA TYR A 228 -17.66 16.76 1.00
C TYR A 228 -16.37 17.59 1.00
N ARG A 229 -15.76 17.72 2.17
CA ARG A 229 -14.58 18.59 2.43
C ARG A 229 -13.23 17.91 2.22
N ALA A 230 -13.25 16.62 1.88
CA ALA A 230 -12.12 15.88 1.38
C ALA A 230 -12.45 15.32 -0.01
N GLY A 231 -11.41 14.97 -0.75
CA GLY A 231 -11.54 14.31 -2.03
C GLY A 231 -10.32 13.47 -2.36
N PHE A 232 -10.45 12.73 -3.43
CA PHE A 232 -9.46 11.77 -3.88
C PHE A 232 -9.31 11.84 -5.40
N VAL A 233 -8.08 11.75 -5.89
CA VAL A 233 -7.77 11.61 -7.31
C VAL A 233 -7.01 10.29 -7.51
N SER A 234 -7.73 9.30 -8.02
CA SER A 234 -7.18 7.96 -8.28
C SER A 234 -6.14 8.03 -9.39
N GLY A 235 -4.90 7.63 -9.10
CA GLY A 235 -3.77 7.69 -10.04
C GLY A 235 -3.45 9.12 -10.50
N GLY A 236 -3.82 10.12 -9.69
CA GLY A 236 -3.73 11.54 -10.05
C GLY A 236 -2.32 12.09 -10.04
N ALA A 237 -1.37 11.44 -9.37
CA ALA A 237 0.01 11.90 -9.28
C ALA A 237 0.97 11.04 -10.10
N ARG A 238 1.83 11.69 -10.89
CA ARG A 238 2.91 11.06 -11.64
C ARG A 238 4.24 11.26 -10.93
N VAL A 239 4.89 10.15 -10.56
CA VAL A 239 6.22 10.14 -9.95
C VAL A 239 7.26 10.72 -10.92
N SER A 240 8.08 11.64 -10.45
CA SER A 240 9.03 12.42 -11.27
C SER A 240 10.45 11.82 -11.33
N MET A 241 10.81 10.96 -10.37
CA MET A 241 12.13 10.34 -10.27
C MET A 241 12.07 8.91 -9.72
N ASN A 242 13.08 8.10 -10.02
CA ASN A 242 13.17 6.74 -9.50
C ASN A 242 13.51 6.76 -8.01
N ARG A 243 12.87 5.90 -7.23
CA ARG A 243 13.15 5.67 -5.82
C ARG A 243 13.84 4.30 -5.64
N PRO A 244 15.17 4.24 -5.56
CA PRO A 244 15.88 2.98 -5.32
C PRO A 244 15.75 2.52 -3.87
N TYR A 245 15.87 1.22 -3.63
CA TYR A 245 16.10 0.66 -2.30
C TYR A 245 17.55 0.89 -1.88
N TYR A 246 17.81 0.81 -0.57
CA TYR A 246 19.17 0.87 -0.02
C TYR A 246 19.54 -0.49 0.53
N LEU A 247 20.74 -0.97 0.18
CA LEU A 247 21.43 -2.01 0.94
C LEU A 247 22.54 -1.34 1.72
N LEU A 248 22.37 -1.30 3.03
CA LEU A 248 23.34 -0.74 3.97
C LEU A 248 24.26 -1.85 4.44
N LEU A 249 25.57 -1.70 4.26
CA LEU A 249 26.56 -2.66 4.76
C LEU A 249 26.59 -2.65 6.29
N ASN A 250 26.60 -3.85 6.86
CA ASN A 250 26.73 -4.04 8.30
C ASN A 250 28.05 -3.41 8.79
N PRO A 251 28.14 -2.90 10.03
CA PRO A 251 29.32 -2.18 10.53
C PRO A 251 30.65 -2.92 10.32
N ASN A 252 30.66 -4.25 10.46
CA ASN A 252 31.85 -5.08 10.27
C ASN A 252 32.24 -5.30 8.80
N ASP A 253 31.32 -5.06 7.86
CA ASP A 253 31.49 -5.27 6.42
C ASP A 253 31.60 -3.94 5.65
N GLN A 254 31.68 -2.78 6.33
CA GLN A 254 31.78 -1.45 5.71
C GLN A 254 33.12 -1.23 4.99
N ASN A 255 33.22 -1.78 3.78
CA ASN A 255 34.38 -1.69 2.92
C ASN A 255 33.94 -1.47 1.46
N PRO A 256 34.47 -0.45 0.76
CA PRO A 256 34.15 -0.21 -0.65
C PRO A 256 34.33 -1.42 -1.57
N ARG A 257 35.32 -2.30 -1.28
CA ARG A 257 35.56 -3.53 -2.06
C ARG A 257 34.43 -4.54 -1.90
N ILE A 258 33.94 -4.71 -0.66
CA ILE A 258 32.81 -5.60 -0.36
C ILE A 258 31.56 -5.04 -1.04
N GLY A 259 31.32 -3.74 -0.94
CA GLY A 259 30.19 -3.08 -1.60
C GLY A 259 30.21 -3.26 -3.13
N ALA A 260 31.38 -3.09 -3.75
CA ALA A 260 31.56 -3.31 -5.19
C ALA A 260 31.33 -4.77 -5.59
N ALA A 261 31.87 -5.73 -4.84
CA ALA A 261 31.68 -7.16 -5.08
C ALA A 261 30.19 -7.57 -4.96
N ILE A 262 29.48 -7.06 -3.95
CA ILE A 262 28.03 -7.30 -3.81
C ILE A 262 27.26 -6.72 -5.00
N ALA A 263 27.58 -5.49 -5.42
CA ALA A 263 26.91 -4.87 -6.55
C ALA A 263 27.15 -5.66 -7.85
N GLU A 264 28.38 -6.11 -8.10
CA GLU A 264 28.72 -6.97 -9.25
C GLU A 264 27.99 -8.31 -9.19
N ARG A 265 27.91 -8.92 -8.00
CA ARG A 265 27.18 -10.18 -7.80
C ARG A 265 25.69 -10.05 -8.08
N LEU A 266 25.06 -8.97 -7.62
CA LEU A 266 23.65 -8.69 -7.92
C LEU A 266 23.42 -8.43 -9.40
N ASN A 267 24.28 -7.63 -10.04
CA ASN A 267 24.18 -7.35 -11.48
C ASN A 267 24.44 -8.58 -12.38
N SER A 268 25.23 -9.55 -11.92
CA SER A 268 25.44 -10.82 -12.65
C SER A 268 24.32 -11.82 -12.43
N THR A 269 23.61 -11.75 -11.30
CA THR A 269 22.48 -12.63 -11.00
C THR A 269 21.18 -12.13 -11.64
N PHE A 270 20.94 -10.81 -11.57
CA PHE A 270 19.76 -10.18 -12.12
C PHE A 270 20.14 -9.39 -13.38
N HIS A 271 19.64 -9.81 -14.53
CA HIS A 271 19.81 -9.07 -15.78
C HIS A 271 18.64 -8.12 -15.98
N THR A 272 18.91 -6.86 -16.28
CA THR A 272 17.87 -5.92 -16.73
C THR A 272 17.60 -6.13 -18.21
N THR A 273 16.54 -6.87 -18.54
CA THR A 273 16.16 -7.16 -19.93
C THR A 273 15.82 -5.89 -20.73
N SER A 274 15.44 -4.80 -20.05
CA SER A 274 14.82 -3.62 -20.68
C SER A 274 15.77 -2.46 -21.00
N ASP A 275 16.80 -2.21 -20.17
CA ASP A 275 17.71 -1.07 -20.34
C ASP A 275 19.14 -1.48 -19.94
N PRO A 276 20.07 -1.64 -20.92
CA PRO A 276 21.46 -1.98 -20.66
C PRO A 276 22.19 -0.98 -19.75
N ASN A 277 21.68 0.25 -19.65
CA ASN A 277 22.29 1.30 -18.83
C ASN A 277 21.78 1.31 -17.39
N LEU A 278 20.68 0.62 -17.10
CA LEU A 278 20.13 0.56 -15.75
C LEU A 278 20.73 -0.64 -15.01
N LYS A 279 21.72 -0.36 -14.16
CA LYS A 279 22.27 -1.36 -13.23
C LYS A 279 21.25 -1.68 -12.13
N VAL A 280 21.15 -2.96 -11.75
CA VAL A 280 20.35 -3.42 -10.62
C VAL A 280 20.95 -2.89 -9.32
N ALA A 281 22.27 -2.99 -9.17
CA ALA A 281 22.97 -2.52 -7.99
C ALA A 281 24.10 -1.55 -8.35
N ASP A 282 24.23 -0.47 -7.56
CA ASP A 282 25.28 0.54 -7.72
C ASP A 282 25.87 0.94 -6.35
N ALA A 283 27.11 0.56 -6.10
CA ALA A 283 27.82 0.88 -4.87
C ALA A 283 28.26 2.35 -4.87
N LYS A 284 27.73 3.15 -3.92
CA LYS A 284 27.99 4.60 -3.87
C LYS A 284 29.14 4.98 -2.96
N ASN A 285 29.23 4.36 -1.79
CA ASN A 285 30.26 4.64 -0.80
C ASN A 285 30.59 3.37 -0.01
N ARG A 286 31.32 3.50 1.11
CA ARG A 286 31.74 2.37 1.95
C ARG A 286 30.59 1.65 2.69
N GLU A 287 29.37 2.19 2.66
CA GLU A 287 28.25 1.74 3.47
C GLU A 287 26.95 1.55 2.67
N LEU A 288 26.81 2.18 1.50
CA LEU A 288 25.55 2.27 0.75
C LEU A 288 25.71 1.70 -0.66
N ILE A 289 24.82 0.76 -0.97
CA ILE A 289 24.57 0.26 -2.32
C ILE A 289 23.12 0.64 -2.68
N LEU A 290 22.94 1.34 -3.80
CA LEU A 290 21.62 1.61 -4.36
C LEU A 290 21.14 0.38 -5.12
N LEU A 291 19.88 0.00 -4.89
CA LEU A 291 19.26 -1.17 -5.48
C LEU A 291 18.00 -0.77 -6.26
N ASN A 292 18.06 -0.91 -7.57
CA ASN A 292 16.93 -0.74 -8.48
C ASN A 292 16.23 -2.08 -8.66
N VAL A 293 14.89 -2.08 -8.62
CA VAL A 293 14.09 -3.28 -8.85
C VAL A 293 14.17 -3.64 -10.35
N PRO A 294 14.48 -4.89 -10.75
CA PRO A 294 14.38 -5.34 -12.13
C PRO A 294 12.94 -5.32 -12.67
N THR A 295 12.75 -5.44 -13.98
CA THR A 295 11.41 -5.31 -14.60
C THR A 295 10.51 -6.49 -14.23
N GLU A 296 11.10 -7.68 -14.14
CA GLU A 296 10.45 -8.95 -13.80
C GLU A 296 9.84 -8.91 -12.38
N TYR A 297 10.44 -8.15 -11.47
CA TYR A 297 9.95 -8.02 -10.10
C TYR A 297 9.13 -6.76 -9.83
N ARG A 298 8.80 -5.98 -10.87
CA ARG A 298 8.13 -4.67 -10.73
C ARG A 298 6.82 -4.71 -9.97
N HIS A 299 6.14 -5.86 -9.96
CA HIS A 299 4.86 -6.04 -9.30
C HIS A 299 4.95 -6.85 -7.99
N ASN A 300 6.18 -7.24 -7.61
CA ASN A 300 6.48 -7.95 -6.37
C ASN A 300 7.87 -7.57 -5.81
N HIS A 301 7.98 -6.32 -5.34
CA HIS A 301 9.22 -5.79 -4.75
C HIS A 301 9.67 -6.59 -3.52
N TYR A 302 8.71 -7.10 -2.72
CA TYR A 302 9.00 -7.91 -1.55
C TYR A 302 9.77 -9.18 -1.93
N ARG A 303 9.31 -9.90 -2.96
CA ARG A 303 10.03 -11.07 -3.49
C ARG A 303 11.44 -10.70 -3.96
N PHE A 304 11.59 -9.61 -4.71
CA PHE A 304 12.91 -9.18 -5.15
C PHE A 304 13.88 -8.97 -3.99
N LEU A 305 13.46 -8.26 -2.95
CA LEU A 305 14.30 -8.00 -1.78
C LEU A 305 14.65 -9.29 -1.03
N LEU A 306 13.71 -10.25 -0.93
CA LEU A 306 13.98 -11.57 -0.38
C LEU A 306 15.05 -12.30 -1.19
N VAL A 307 14.88 -12.40 -2.51
CA VAL A 307 15.79 -13.15 -3.40
C VAL A 307 17.16 -12.47 -3.46
N ALA A 308 17.20 -11.14 -3.60
CA ALA A 308 18.43 -10.35 -3.62
C ALA A 308 19.28 -10.56 -2.36
N ARG A 309 18.64 -10.72 -1.19
CA ARG A 309 19.34 -11.03 0.07
C ARG A 309 19.84 -12.47 0.13
N GLN A 310 19.23 -13.41 -0.59
CA GLN A 310 19.69 -14.82 -0.63
C GLN A 310 20.79 -15.06 -1.67
N VAL A 311 21.16 -14.08 -2.48
CA VAL A 311 22.26 -14.22 -3.44
C VAL A 311 23.56 -14.53 -2.68
N PRO A 312 24.24 -15.65 -2.99
CA PRO A 312 25.54 -15.96 -2.41
C PRO A 312 26.58 -14.89 -2.74
N TYR A 313 27.35 -14.47 -1.73
CA TYR A 313 28.46 -13.53 -1.92
C TYR A 313 29.50 -14.13 -2.89
N ASP A 314 29.88 -15.38 -2.65
CA ASP A 314 30.74 -16.15 -3.55
C ASP A 314 29.90 -17.04 -4.49
N PRO A 315 30.25 -17.12 -5.79
CA PRO A 315 29.54 -17.99 -6.72
C PRO A 315 29.54 -19.46 -6.30
N VAL A 316 28.36 -20.06 -6.24
CA VAL A 316 28.18 -21.49 -5.94
C VAL A 316 28.42 -22.31 -7.20
N ARG A 317 29.26 -23.35 -7.10
CA ARG A 317 29.55 -24.26 -8.23
C ARG A 317 28.32 -25.07 -8.64
N ALA A 318 28.20 -25.33 -9.94
CA ALA A 318 27.22 -26.28 -10.44
C ALA A 318 27.44 -27.67 -9.84
N GLY A 319 26.42 -28.23 -9.19
CA GLY A 319 26.47 -29.53 -8.51
C GLY A 319 27.17 -29.53 -7.14
N GLY A 320 27.44 -28.36 -6.54
CA GLY A 320 27.98 -28.29 -5.18
C GLY A 320 27.00 -28.78 -4.11
N ALA A 321 27.52 -29.19 -2.94
CA ALA A 321 26.73 -29.70 -1.82
C ALA A 321 25.62 -28.74 -1.36
N TYR A 322 25.87 -27.43 -1.38
CA TYR A 322 24.86 -26.42 -1.06
C TYR A 322 23.66 -26.47 -2.02
N ARG A 323 23.90 -26.64 -3.34
CA ARG A 323 22.80 -26.75 -4.30
C ARG A 323 22.02 -28.05 -4.08
N GLN A 324 22.69 -29.18 -3.91
CA GLN A 324 22.03 -30.45 -3.62
C GLN A 324 21.14 -30.37 -2.38
N LYS A 325 21.63 -29.74 -1.30
CA LYS A 325 20.84 -29.46 -0.10
C LYS A 325 19.56 -28.67 -0.41
N LEU A 326 19.65 -27.63 -1.25
CA LEU A 326 18.47 -26.86 -1.66
C LEU A 326 17.50 -27.66 -2.55
N GLU A 327 18.01 -28.58 -3.36
CA GLU A 327 17.17 -29.47 -4.18
C GLU A 327 16.39 -30.46 -3.31
N ASP A 328 17.03 -30.99 -2.27
CA ASP A 328 16.37 -31.85 -1.28
C ASP A 328 15.34 -31.06 -0.45
N GLU A 329 15.71 -29.86 0.03
CA GLU A 329 14.80 -28.95 0.75
C GLU A 329 13.61 -28.50 -0.13
N LEU A 330 13.81 -28.33 -1.44
CA LEU A 330 12.71 -27.98 -2.35
C LEU A 330 11.62 -29.06 -2.36
N MET A 331 12.00 -30.33 -2.24
CA MET A 331 11.05 -31.45 -2.31
C MET A 331 10.29 -31.67 -1.01
N ASP A 332 10.69 -31.03 0.10
CA ASP A 332 9.96 -31.05 1.36
C ASP A 332 8.98 -29.86 1.43
N PRO A 333 7.65 -30.10 1.55
CA PRO A 333 6.66 -29.03 1.65
C PRO A 333 6.96 -27.99 2.74
N SER A 334 7.58 -28.40 3.85
CA SER A 334 7.84 -27.52 4.99
C SER A 334 8.95 -26.49 4.73
N THR A 335 9.85 -26.79 3.79
CA THR A 335 11.02 -25.96 3.42
C THR A 335 10.99 -25.50 1.96
N ALA A 336 10.05 -25.99 1.15
CA ALA A 336 9.97 -25.70 -0.28
C ALA A 336 9.97 -24.20 -0.63
N LEU A 337 9.21 -23.38 0.09
CA LEU A 337 9.12 -21.93 -0.17
C LEU A 337 10.48 -21.23 0.03
N THR A 338 11.21 -21.61 1.08
CA THR A 338 12.49 -20.99 1.43
C THR A 338 13.60 -21.49 0.50
N ALA A 339 13.58 -22.78 0.17
CA ALA A 339 14.48 -23.40 -0.79
C ALA A 339 14.31 -22.81 -2.20
N ALA A 340 13.08 -22.61 -2.67
CA ALA A 340 12.80 -22.03 -3.97
C ALA A 340 13.35 -20.60 -4.11
N VAL A 341 13.21 -19.75 -3.08
CA VAL A 341 13.79 -18.39 -3.07
C VAL A 341 15.32 -18.44 -3.17
N LYS A 342 15.97 -19.37 -2.45
CA LYS A 342 17.43 -19.55 -2.52
C LYS A 342 17.87 -20.09 -3.89
N LEU A 343 17.14 -21.05 -4.45
CA LEU A 343 17.39 -21.58 -5.80
C LEU A 343 17.23 -20.51 -6.88
N GLU A 344 16.22 -19.64 -6.76
CA GLU A 344 16.03 -18.46 -7.62
C GLU A 344 17.23 -17.51 -7.53
N ALA A 345 17.75 -17.29 -6.32
CA ALA A 345 18.94 -16.45 -6.10
C ALA A 345 20.25 -17.06 -6.66
N LEU A 346 20.28 -18.35 -6.98
CA LEU A 346 21.39 -18.96 -7.73
C LEU A 346 21.28 -18.71 -9.25
N GLY A 347 20.13 -18.25 -9.75
CA GLY A 347 19.89 -17.93 -11.15
C GLY A 347 19.53 -19.13 -12.03
N GLY A 348 19.83 -19.01 -13.33
CA GLY A 348 19.34 -19.92 -14.38
C GLY A 348 19.78 -21.38 -14.25
N ASP A 349 20.85 -21.67 -13.52
CA ASP A 349 21.32 -23.04 -13.30
C ASP A 349 20.35 -23.89 -12.49
N SER A 350 19.47 -23.28 -11.68
CA SER A 350 18.50 -23.98 -10.84
C SER A 350 17.24 -24.41 -11.60
N ARG A 351 17.09 -24.02 -12.87
CA ARG A 351 15.88 -24.28 -13.67
C ARG A 351 15.51 -25.76 -13.74
N ARG A 352 16.49 -26.65 -13.88
CA ARG A 352 16.25 -28.09 -13.97
C ARG A 352 15.57 -28.62 -12.70
N SER A 353 16.10 -28.26 -11.55
CA SER A 353 15.62 -28.74 -10.25
C SER A 353 14.24 -28.18 -9.93
N LEU A 354 13.99 -26.93 -10.31
CA LEU A 354 12.65 -26.34 -10.20
C LEU A 354 11.64 -27.03 -11.13
N LYS A 355 12.02 -27.43 -12.35
CA LYS A 355 11.13 -28.21 -13.23
C LYS A 355 10.75 -29.56 -12.63
N ILE A 356 11.68 -30.24 -11.94
CA ILE A 356 11.37 -31.48 -11.20
C ILE A 356 10.35 -31.20 -10.08
N GLY A 357 10.47 -30.06 -9.39
CA GLY A 357 9.50 -29.66 -8.36
C GLY A 357 8.06 -29.49 -8.88
N LEU A 358 7.87 -29.14 -10.15
CA LEU A 358 6.52 -29.05 -10.77
C LEU A 358 5.80 -30.41 -10.82
N GLU A 359 6.53 -31.51 -10.82
CA GLU A 359 5.99 -32.87 -10.87
C GLU A 359 5.67 -33.43 -9.46
N SER A 360 5.95 -32.66 -8.39
CA SER A 360 5.69 -33.08 -7.02
C SER A 360 4.20 -33.27 -6.74
N ALA A 361 3.87 -34.21 -5.85
CA ALA A 361 2.51 -34.41 -5.37
C ALA A 361 2.01 -33.26 -4.47
N SER A 362 2.93 -32.53 -3.82
CA SER A 362 2.58 -31.46 -2.90
C SER A 362 2.30 -30.14 -3.64
N PRO A 363 1.16 -29.47 -3.36
CA PRO A 363 0.87 -28.18 -3.98
C PRO A 363 1.81 -27.07 -3.50
N TRP A 364 2.41 -27.19 -2.31
CA TRP A 364 3.42 -26.24 -1.83
C TRP A 364 4.70 -26.27 -2.68
N VAL A 365 5.17 -27.47 -3.01
CA VAL A 365 6.38 -27.67 -3.82
C VAL A 365 6.12 -27.17 -5.24
N ARG A 366 4.97 -27.53 -5.83
CA ARG A 366 4.58 -27.07 -7.17
C ARG A 366 4.46 -25.55 -7.22
N PHE A 367 3.83 -24.93 -6.23
CA PHE A 367 3.74 -23.48 -6.11
C PHE A 367 5.12 -22.83 -6.04
N ALA A 368 5.96 -23.26 -5.09
CA ALA A 368 7.28 -22.69 -4.86
C ALA A 368 8.16 -22.77 -6.12
N ALA A 369 8.14 -23.93 -6.78
CA ALA A 369 8.88 -24.18 -8.01
C ALA A 369 8.37 -23.34 -9.19
N ALA A 370 7.05 -23.30 -9.41
CA ALA A 370 6.44 -22.56 -10.51
C ALA A 370 6.63 -21.06 -10.35
N GLU A 371 6.52 -20.54 -9.12
CA GLU A 371 6.74 -19.13 -8.82
C GLU A 371 8.21 -18.75 -9.11
N ALA A 372 9.18 -19.55 -8.65
CA ALA A 372 10.59 -19.28 -8.91
C ALA A 372 10.94 -19.36 -10.40
N LEU A 373 10.37 -20.31 -11.14
CA LEU A 373 10.53 -20.41 -12.60
C LEU A 373 10.02 -19.16 -13.31
N ALA A 374 8.87 -18.62 -12.90
CA ALA A 374 8.32 -17.41 -13.47
C ALA A 374 9.27 -16.21 -13.32
N TYR A 375 9.80 -15.96 -12.11
CA TYR A 375 10.75 -14.85 -11.92
C TYR A 375 12.14 -15.09 -12.55
N LEU A 376 12.50 -16.34 -12.86
CA LEU A 376 13.64 -16.69 -13.71
C LEU A 376 13.36 -16.57 -15.23
N GLY A 377 12.18 -16.08 -15.59
CA GLY A 377 11.73 -15.88 -16.98
C GLY A 377 11.42 -17.18 -17.71
N GLN A 378 10.96 -18.22 -17.01
CA GLN A 378 10.54 -19.50 -17.60
C GLN A 378 9.03 -19.65 -17.54
N THR A 379 8.44 -20.16 -18.63
CA THR A 379 6.99 -20.31 -18.81
C THR A 379 6.48 -21.70 -18.42
N ASP A 380 7.38 -22.65 -18.14
CA ASP A 380 7.04 -24.05 -17.85
C ASP A 380 6.03 -24.19 -16.69
N GLY A 381 6.07 -23.27 -15.72
CA GLY A 381 5.17 -23.26 -14.56
C GLY A 381 3.84 -22.54 -14.75
N ALA A 382 3.60 -21.87 -15.88
CA ALA A 382 2.45 -20.96 -16.05
C ALA A 382 1.09 -21.67 -15.91
N ALA A 383 0.96 -22.88 -16.47
CA ALA A 383 -0.27 -23.68 -16.35
C ALA A 383 -0.54 -24.09 -14.90
N GLU A 384 0.51 -24.43 -14.15
CA GLU A 384 0.39 -24.82 -12.75
C GLU A 384 0.10 -23.61 -11.85
N LEU A 385 0.69 -22.44 -12.12
CA LEU A 385 0.35 -21.19 -11.42
C LEU A 385 -1.12 -20.82 -11.61
N ALA A 386 -1.66 -20.95 -12.82
CA ALA A 386 -3.06 -20.67 -13.10
C ALA A 386 -3.99 -21.62 -12.33
N ARG A 387 -3.69 -22.92 -12.35
CA ARG A 387 -4.45 -23.94 -11.59
C ARG A 387 -4.41 -23.67 -10.09
N LEU A 388 -3.23 -23.39 -9.53
CA LEU A 388 -3.08 -23.08 -8.11
C LEU A 388 -3.79 -21.78 -7.70
N ALA A 389 -3.85 -20.78 -8.59
CA ALA A 389 -4.58 -19.53 -8.32
C ALA A 389 -6.11 -19.74 -8.23
N GLU A 390 -6.63 -20.68 -9.02
CA GLU A 390 -8.03 -21.07 -9.01
C GLU A 390 -8.36 -21.93 -7.78
N ASP A 391 -7.58 -22.98 -7.55
CA ASP A 391 -7.80 -23.97 -6.47
C ASP A 391 -7.53 -23.40 -5.06
N HIS A 392 -6.61 -22.44 -4.92
CA HIS A 392 -6.09 -22.00 -3.62
C HIS A 392 -6.07 -20.47 -3.46
N PRO A 393 -7.11 -19.89 -2.84
CA PRO A 393 -7.18 -18.46 -2.55
C PRO A 393 -5.94 -17.89 -1.83
N ALA A 394 -5.28 -18.69 -0.98
CA ALA A 394 -4.10 -18.23 -0.24
C ALA A 394 -2.87 -17.96 -1.12
N LEU A 395 -2.76 -18.65 -2.25
CA LEU A 395 -1.64 -18.53 -3.19
C LEU A 395 -1.95 -17.61 -4.37
N ARG A 396 -3.25 -17.34 -4.61
CA ARG A 396 -3.78 -16.60 -5.74
C ARG A 396 -3.06 -15.29 -6.04
N ALA A 397 -2.86 -14.44 -5.04
CA ALA A 397 -2.19 -13.16 -5.23
C ALA A 397 -0.76 -13.33 -5.77
N GLN A 398 0.00 -14.27 -5.23
CA GLN A 398 1.37 -14.54 -5.68
C GLN A 398 1.40 -15.18 -7.08
N CYS A 399 0.53 -16.16 -7.34
CA CYS A 399 0.42 -16.79 -8.65
C CYS A 399 0.11 -15.77 -9.75
N LEU A 400 -0.84 -14.87 -9.52
CA LEU A 400 -1.23 -13.86 -10.49
C LEU A 400 -0.11 -12.83 -10.73
N LYS A 401 0.63 -12.43 -9.68
CA LYS A 401 1.82 -11.58 -9.83
C LYS A 401 2.93 -12.25 -10.62
N ALA A 402 3.15 -13.55 -10.39
CA ALA A 402 4.13 -14.35 -11.13
C ALA A 402 3.73 -14.55 -12.60
N LEU A 403 2.45 -14.78 -12.90
CA LEU A 403 1.97 -14.82 -14.29
C LEU A 403 2.14 -13.46 -14.98
N ALA A 404 1.94 -12.36 -14.26
CA ALA A 404 2.14 -11.02 -14.80
C ALA A 404 3.62 -10.71 -15.10
N SER A 405 4.58 -11.32 -14.40
CA SER A 405 6.01 -11.02 -14.60
C SER A 405 6.59 -11.64 -15.86
N VAL A 406 6.11 -12.81 -16.30
CA VAL A 406 6.67 -13.56 -17.45
C VAL A 406 6.28 -12.96 -18.79
N SER A 407 5.16 -12.22 -18.86
CA SER A 407 4.69 -11.46 -20.04
C SER A 407 4.80 -12.24 -21.37
N ASP A 408 4.46 -13.52 -21.36
CA ASP A 408 4.42 -14.39 -22.54
C ASP A 408 2.98 -14.75 -22.93
N ALA A 409 2.79 -15.21 -24.16
CA ALA A 409 1.48 -15.58 -24.66
C ALA A 409 0.81 -16.68 -23.81
N SER A 410 1.58 -17.66 -23.32
CA SER A 410 1.00 -18.72 -22.48
C SER A 410 0.47 -18.19 -21.16
N SER A 411 1.16 -17.25 -20.50
CA SER A 411 0.65 -16.64 -19.27
C SER A 411 -0.54 -15.73 -19.55
N SER A 412 -0.49 -14.93 -20.63
CA SER A 412 -1.60 -14.06 -21.03
C SER A 412 -2.87 -14.85 -21.33
N ASP A 413 -2.77 -15.96 -22.06
CA ASP A 413 -3.92 -16.82 -22.38
C ASP A 413 -4.59 -17.37 -21.12
N ARG A 414 -3.80 -17.79 -20.12
CA ARG A 414 -4.30 -18.24 -18.82
C ARG A 414 -4.98 -17.11 -18.03
N LEU A 415 -4.40 -15.91 -18.05
CA LEU A 415 -5.02 -14.74 -17.42
C LEU A 415 -6.36 -14.39 -18.09
N VAL A 416 -6.45 -14.49 -19.41
CA VAL A 416 -7.68 -14.27 -20.18
C VAL A 416 -8.76 -15.31 -19.83
N GLU A 417 -8.39 -16.60 -19.72
CA GLU A 417 -9.28 -17.68 -19.28
C GLU A 417 -9.91 -17.36 -17.91
N MET A 418 -9.08 -16.91 -16.95
CA MET A 418 -9.53 -16.57 -15.59
C MET A 418 -10.43 -15.31 -15.51
N LEU A 419 -10.48 -14.46 -16.54
CA LEU A 419 -11.45 -13.34 -16.60
C LEU A 419 -12.91 -13.82 -16.61
N SER A 420 -13.15 -15.07 -17.00
CA SER A 420 -14.49 -15.68 -17.01
C SER A 420 -14.83 -16.44 -15.73
N SER A 421 -13.93 -16.50 -14.75
CA SER A 421 -14.16 -17.23 -13.49
C SER A 421 -15.38 -16.68 -12.74
N ALA A 422 -16.11 -17.55 -12.04
CA ALA A 422 -17.22 -17.15 -11.17
C ALA A 422 -16.74 -16.42 -9.90
N ASP A 423 -15.53 -16.73 -9.42
CA ASP A 423 -14.93 -16.09 -8.25
C ASP A 423 -14.53 -14.64 -8.59
N ALA A 424 -15.14 -13.69 -7.87
CA ALA A 424 -14.91 -12.27 -8.08
C ALA A 424 -13.46 -11.85 -7.79
N GLU A 425 -12.81 -12.45 -6.78
CA GLU A 425 -11.42 -12.12 -6.43
C GLU A 425 -10.46 -12.63 -7.52
N LEU A 426 -10.66 -13.85 -8.01
CA LEU A 426 -9.84 -14.40 -9.10
C LEU A 426 -10.02 -13.60 -10.38
N ARG A 427 -11.26 -13.30 -10.75
CA ARG A 427 -11.60 -12.56 -11.96
C ARG A 427 -10.98 -11.15 -11.98
N GLN A 428 -11.11 -10.40 -10.87
CA GLN A 428 -10.49 -9.08 -10.77
C GLN A 428 -8.96 -9.17 -10.63
N GLY A 429 -8.44 -10.17 -9.93
CA GLY A 429 -7.01 -10.44 -9.86
C GLY A 429 -6.40 -10.72 -11.23
N ALA A 430 -7.04 -11.55 -12.05
CA ALA A 430 -6.62 -11.85 -13.42
C ALA A 430 -6.66 -10.61 -14.30
N PHE A 431 -7.69 -9.77 -14.18
CA PHE A 431 -7.74 -8.47 -14.86
C PHE A 431 -6.56 -7.57 -14.48
N ILE A 432 -6.27 -7.45 -13.18
CA ILE A 432 -5.15 -6.64 -12.70
C ILE A 432 -3.83 -7.20 -13.25
N ALA A 433 -3.59 -8.50 -13.13
CA ALA A 433 -2.37 -9.15 -13.63
C ALA A 433 -2.19 -8.97 -15.14
N LEU A 434 -3.26 -9.16 -15.93
CA LEU A 434 -3.21 -8.96 -17.38
C LEU A 434 -2.91 -7.51 -17.75
N ARG A 435 -3.52 -6.54 -17.05
CA ARG A 435 -3.23 -5.11 -17.25
C ARG A 435 -1.80 -4.73 -16.86
N LEU A 436 -1.23 -5.39 -15.86
CA LEU A 436 0.16 -5.17 -15.46
C LEU A 436 1.14 -5.74 -16.49
N ALA A 437 0.83 -6.91 -17.07
CA ALA A 437 1.63 -7.53 -18.13
C ALA A 437 1.52 -6.75 -19.46
N ASP A 438 0.29 -6.44 -19.90
CA ASP A 438 0.00 -5.65 -21.11
C ASP A 438 -1.26 -4.82 -20.93
N GLU A 439 -1.08 -3.51 -20.71
CA GLU A 439 -2.17 -2.54 -20.55
C GLU A 439 -3.07 -2.43 -21.80
N ARG A 440 -2.55 -2.78 -22.98
CA ARG A 440 -3.27 -2.66 -24.26
C ARG A 440 -3.85 -3.98 -24.74
N HIS A 441 -3.81 -5.02 -23.90
CA HIS A 441 -4.30 -6.34 -24.28
C HIS A 441 -5.77 -6.28 -24.70
N PRO A 442 -6.15 -6.83 -25.89
CA PRO A 442 -7.52 -6.72 -26.42
C PRO A 442 -8.61 -7.22 -25.48
N ALA A 443 -8.33 -8.28 -24.70
CA ALA A 443 -9.27 -8.86 -23.75
C ALA A 443 -9.66 -7.92 -22.59
N LEU A 444 -8.89 -6.84 -22.34
CA LEU A 444 -9.23 -5.86 -21.33
C LEU A 444 -10.37 -4.93 -21.78
N GLY A 445 -10.64 -4.82 -23.09
CA GLY A 445 -11.75 -4.03 -23.64
C GLY A 445 -11.79 -2.58 -23.16
N GLY A 446 -10.62 -2.00 -22.85
CA GLY A 446 -10.50 -0.70 -22.18
C GLY A 446 -10.67 0.48 -23.14
N LYS A 447 -11.55 1.42 -22.80
CA LYS A 447 -11.74 2.67 -23.51
C LYS A 447 -11.71 3.86 -22.54
N LEU A 448 -10.86 4.84 -22.82
CA LEU A 448 -10.80 6.09 -22.07
C LEU A 448 -12.05 6.94 -22.35
N MET A 449 -12.77 7.29 -21.29
CA MET A 449 -14.03 8.03 -21.32
C MET A 449 -13.81 9.46 -20.82
N ASN A 450 -14.13 10.45 -21.66
CA ASN A 450 -14.02 11.88 -21.37
C ASN A 450 -12.67 12.29 -20.73
N ARG A 451 -11.57 11.61 -21.12
CA ARG A 451 -10.23 11.79 -20.53
C ARG A 451 -10.19 11.65 -18.99
N SER A 452 -11.19 11.01 -18.40
CA SER A 452 -11.42 10.98 -16.95
C SER A 452 -11.26 9.58 -16.36
N TYR A 453 -11.82 8.54 -16.98
CA TYR A 453 -11.74 7.17 -16.47
C TYR A 453 -11.74 6.14 -17.60
N TYR A 454 -11.30 4.92 -17.31
CA TYR A 454 -11.37 3.81 -18.26
C TYR A 454 -12.64 2.98 -18.04
N LEU A 455 -13.39 2.75 -19.11
CA LEU A 455 -14.45 1.74 -19.13
C LEU A 455 -13.89 0.47 -19.75
N HIS A 456 -13.89 -0.63 -19.01
CA HIS A 456 -13.53 -1.95 -19.48
C HIS A 456 -14.78 -2.77 -19.70
N ARG A 457 -15.00 -3.26 -20.93
CA ARG A 457 -16.08 -4.20 -21.25
C ARG A 457 -15.46 -5.54 -21.55
N ILE A 458 -15.67 -6.50 -20.67
CA ILE A 458 -15.04 -7.81 -20.74
C ILE A 458 -16.14 -8.81 -21.04
N SER A 459 -16.09 -9.40 -22.23
CA SER A 459 -17.07 -10.40 -22.65
C SER A 459 -16.84 -11.69 -21.87
N SER A 460 -17.71 -11.94 -20.91
CA SER A 460 -17.75 -13.18 -20.14
C SER A 460 -18.55 -14.21 -20.93
N GLY A 461 -17.99 -14.82 -21.98
CA GLY A 461 -18.74 -15.73 -22.85
C GLY A 461 -19.57 -16.79 -22.11
N HIS A 462 -19.08 -17.26 -20.95
CA HIS A 462 -19.75 -18.22 -20.06
C HIS A 462 -19.71 -17.80 -18.57
N GLY A 463 -19.20 -16.61 -18.27
CA GLY A 463 -18.93 -16.15 -16.90
C GLY A 463 -20.08 -15.34 -16.30
N THR A 464 -20.10 -15.19 -14.98
CA THR A 464 -21.11 -14.39 -14.28
C THR A 464 -20.97 -12.90 -14.61
N SER A 465 -22.07 -12.24 -14.93
CA SER A 465 -22.09 -10.79 -15.13
C SER A 465 -21.87 -10.08 -13.79
N ALA A 466 -20.98 -9.09 -13.76
CA ALA A 466 -20.69 -8.30 -12.55
C ALA A 466 -20.11 -6.94 -12.92
N VAL A 467 -20.31 -5.94 -12.08
CA VAL A 467 -19.63 -4.65 -12.19
C VAL A 467 -18.61 -4.55 -11.06
N HIS A 468 -17.33 -4.41 -11.40
CA HIS A 468 -16.28 -4.25 -10.41
C HIS A 468 -15.78 -2.81 -10.38
N LEU A 469 -15.65 -2.28 -9.17
CA LEU A 469 -15.06 -0.98 -8.88
C LEU A 469 -13.77 -1.17 -8.07
N PRO A 470 -12.60 -0.88 -8.64
CA PRO A 470 -11.34 -0.88 -7.88
C PRO A 470 -11.35 0.17 -6.77
N GLY A 471 -10.81 -0.17 -5.60
CA GLY A 471 -10.74 0.75 -4.46
C GLY A 471 -9.54 1.70 -4.50
N SER A 472 -8.50 1.37 -5.26
CA SER A 472 -7.24 2.13 -5.37
C SER A 472 -6.62 2.00 -6.76
N GLY A 473 -5.69 2.91 -7.08
CA GLY A 473 -4.96 2.93 -8.34
C GLY A 473 -5.67 3.74 -9.42
N ARG A 474 -6.02 3.14 -10.56
CA ARG A 474 -6.55 3.88 -11.71
C ARG A 474 -8.06 4.10 -11.59
N SER A 475 -8.56 5.28 -11.99
CA SER A 475 -10.00 5.50 -12.22
C SER A 475 -10.50 4.62 -13.37
N GLU A 476 -11.14 3.50 -13.03
CA GLU A 476 -11.66 2.55 -14.00
C GLU A 476 -12.93 1.84 -13.50
N ILE A 477 -13.79 1.43 -14.44
CA ILE A 477 -15.01 0.67 -14.18
C ILE A 477 -14.93 -0.59 -15.03
N LEU A 478 -15.04 -1.75 -14.38
CA LEU A 478 -14.99 -3.04 -15.06
C LEU A 478 -16.40 -3.60 -15.17
N VAL A 479 -16.85 -3.85 -16.40
CA VAL A 479 -18.14 -4.47 -16.70
C VAL A 479 -17.85 -5.85 -17.27
N PHE A 480 -18.10 -6.87 -16.47
CA PHE A 480 -18.03 -8.27 -16.87
C PHE A 480 -19.40 -8.72 -17.37
N GLY A 481 -19.41 -9.34 -18.55
CA GLY A 481 -20.59 -9.87 -19.21
C GLY A 481 -21.22 -8.88 -20.19
N ASP A 482 -21.90 -9.42 -21.20
CA ASP A 482 -22.39 -8.62 -22.33
C ASP A 482 -23.75 -7.93 -22.07
N ASN A 483 -24.48 -8.34 -21.02
CA ASN A 483 -25.87 -7.92 -20.76
C ASN A 483 -26.08 -7.19 -19.42
N VAL A 484 -25.11 -6.36 -19.01
CA VAL A 484 -25.24 -5.49 -17.83
C VAL A 484 -26.04 -4.24 -18.19
N LYS A 485 -27.26 -4.12 -17.64
CA LYS A 485 -28.22 -3.06 -17.95
C LYS A 485 -28.98 -2.58 -16.71
N LEU A 486 -29.60 -1.42 -16.81
CA LEU A 486 -30.58 -0.95 -15.82
C LEU A 486 -31.94 -1.55 -16.16
N ARG A 487 -32.55 -2.23 -15.19
CA ARG A 487 -33.92 -2.76 -15.24
C ARG A 487 -34.88 -1.58 -15.06
N GLY A 488 -35.57 -1.25 -16.14
CA GLY A 488 -36.62 -0.23 -16.12
C GLY A 488 -37.88 -0.72 -15.36
N PRO A 489 -38.76 0.21 -14.98
CA PRO A 489 -38.63 1.67 -15.11
C PRO A 489 -37.69 2.26 -14.05
N VAL A 490 -36.81 3.18 -14.45
CA VAL A 490 -35.94 3.93 -13.54
C VAL A 490 -36.36 5.40 -13.56
N PRO A 491 -36.87 5.95 -12.45
CA PRO A 491 -37.25 7.37 -12.39
C PRO A 491 -36.02 8.26 -12.60
N PRO A 492 -36.20 9.56 -12.93
CA PRO A 492 -35.11 10.51 -13.07
C PRO A 492 -34.18 10.50 -11.85
N MET A 493 -32.98 9.95 -12.05
CA MET A 493 -31.95 9.78 -11.04
C MET A 493 -30.89 10.86 -11.25
N PRO A 494 -30.82 11.88 -10.39
CA PRO A 494 -29.82 12.93 -10.53
C PRO A 494 -28.42 12.39 -10.22
N LEU A 495 -27.41 12.79 -10.98
CA LEU A 495 -26.01 12.45 -10.79
C LEU A 495 -25.23 13.76 -10.65
N GLY A 496 -24.89 14.12 -9.42
CA GLY A 496 -24.34 15.46 -9.13
C GLY A 496 -25.37 16.56 -9.39
N THR A 497 -24.90 17.71 -9.89
CA THR A 497 -25.74 18.92 -10.09
C THR A 497 -26.26 19.07 -11.51
N GLU A 498 -25.57 18.53 -12.51
CA GLU A 498 -25.87 18.78 -13.92
C GLU A 498 -26.50 17.58 -14.63
N PHE A 499 -26.26 16.34 -14.16
CA PHE A 499 -26.64 15.15 -14.92
C PHE A 499 -27.86 14.45 -14.32
N THR A 500 -28.68 13.84 -15.16
CA THR A 500 -29.81 13.00 -14.74
C THR A 500 -29.92 11.82 -15.70
N VAL A 501 -30.15 10.63 -15.14
CA VAL A 501 -30.37 9.39 -15.91
C VAL A 501 -31.77 8.88 -15.62
N SER A 502 -32.50 8.46 -16.66
CA SER A 502 -33.81 7.84 -16.51
C SER A 502 -34.00 6.70 -17.51
N VAL A 503 -34.86 5.75 -17.15
CA VAL A 503 -35.32 4.66 -18.03
C VAL A 503 -36.85 4.69 -17.99
N PRO A 504 -37.50 5.43 -18.91
CA PRO A 504 -38.93 5.74 -18.80
C PRO A 504 -39.87 4.52 -18.91
N GLY A 505 -39.43 3.44 -19.56
CA GLY A 505 -40.23 2.23 -19.79
C GLY A 505 -39.37 0.97 -19.95
N GLU A 506 -40.01 -0.17 -20.23
CA GLU A 506 -39.32 -1.46 -20.42
C GLU A 506 -38.69 -1.65 -21.81
N ASP A 507 -38.89 -0.69 -22.72
CA ASP A 507 -38.37 -0.70 -24.10
C ASP A 507 -36.83 -0.69 -24.19
N GLY A 508 -36.13 -0.65 -23.04
CA GLY A 508 -34.68 -0.72 -22.96
C GLY A 508 -33.98 0.56 -23.43
N ILE A 509 -34.71 1.67 -23.60
CA ILE A 509 -34.16 2.98 -23.94
C ILE A 509 -33.99 3.81 -22.68
N ALA A 510 -32.77 4.26 -22.45
CA ALA A 510 -32.43 5.18 -21.38
C ALA A 510 -32.17 6.59 -21.92
N LYS A 511 -32.44 7.59 -21.09
CA LYS A 511 -32.17 9.00 -21.37
C LYS A 511 -31.14 9.54 -20.39
N VAL A 512 -30.09 10.13 -20.93
CA VAL A 512 -29.09 10.88 -20.16
C VAL A 512 -29.25 12.35 -20.51
N THR A 513 -29.55 13.16 -19.51
CA THR A 513 -29.77 14.59 -19.67
C THR A 513 -28.71 15.34 -18.88
N ARG A 514 -28.07 16.32 -19.52
CA ARG A 514 -27.22 17.31 -18.87
C ARG A 514 -27.90 18.66 -18.93
N VAL A 515 -28.06 19.30 -17.78
CA VAL A 515 -28.63 20.64 -17.63
C VAL A 515 -27.57 21.56 -17.07
N VAL A 516 -27.02 22.42 -17.93
CA VAL A 516 -26.08 23.47 -17.52
C VAL A 516 -26.87 24.75 -17.31
N ARG A 517 -26.73 25.38 -16.15
CA ARG A 517 -27.36 26.68 -15.86
C ARG A 517 -26.30 27.78 -15.87
N PRO A 518 -26.01 28.40 -17.04
CA PRO A 518 -25.13 29.56 -17.06
C PRO A 518 -25.75 30.72 -16.27
N LYS A 519 -24.91 31.50 -15.55
CA LYS A 519 -25.40 32.65 -14.77
C LYS A 519 -26.03 33.69 -15.70
N GLY A 520 -27.34 33.92 -15.54
CA GLY A 520 -28.09 34.96 -16.25
C GLY A 520 -28.62 34.55 -17.64
N GLY A 521 -28.57 33.26 -18.00
CA GLY A 521 -29.11 32.73 -19.23
C GLY A 521 -30.12 31.59 -19.01
N GLU A 522 -30.78 31.17 -20.08
CA GLU A 522 -31.65 29.99 -20.07
C GLU A 522 -30.82 28.71 -19.84
N PRO A 523 -31.39 27.69 -19.17
CA PRO A 523 -30.72 26.41 -18.98
C PRO A 523 -30.44 25.75 -20.33
N GLU A 524 -29.17 25.44 -20.59
CA GLU A 524 -28.78 24.65 -21.75
C GLU A 524 -29.01 23.17 -21.41
N VAL A 525 -30.00 22.57 -22.06
CA VAL A 525 -30.36 21.15 -21.89
C VAL A 525 -29.82 20.36 -23.07
N LYS A 526 -28.92 19.42 -22.78
CA LYS A 526 -28.45 18.42 -23.75
C LYS A 526 -28.96 17.06 -23.34
N GLU A 527 -29.65 16.37 -24.23
CA GLU A 527 -30.19 15.04 -24.00
C GLU A 527 -29.64 14.06 -25.03
N VAL A 528 -29.30 12.86 -24.56
CA VAL A 528 -28.90 11.73 -25.40
C VAL A 528 -29.76 10.53 -25.00
N ALA A 529 -30.49 9.97 -25.96
CA ALA A 529 -31.13 8.68 -25.83
C ALA A 529 -30.14 7.57 -26.22
N CYS A 530 -30.07 6.51 -25.42
CA CYS A 530 -29.17 5.38 -25.65
C CYS A 530 -29.80 4.08 -25.11
N ALA A 531 -29.19 2.93 -25.42
CA ALA A 531 -29.60 1.67 -24.81
C ALA A 531 -29.39 1.70 -23.28
N ALA A 532 -30.27 1.03 -22.54
CA ALA A 532 -30.21 0.91 -21.07
C ALA A 532 -29.06 0.02 -20.56
N GLU A 533 -28.18 -0.44 -21.45
CA GLU A 533 -26.91 -1.08 -21.11
C GLU A 533 -26.00 -0.10 -20.37
N LEU A 534 -25.38 -0.57 -19.29
CA LEU A 534 -24.51 0.24 -18.45
C LEU A 534 -23.36 0.85 -19.24
N GLY A 535 -22.75 0.07 -20.15
CA GLY A 535 -21.67 0.58 -21.00
C GLY A 535 -22.12 1.73 -21.89
N SER A 536 -23.32 1.65 -22.46
CA SER A 536 -23.90 2.67 -23.35
C SER A 536 -24.26 3.94 -22.56
N LEU A 537 -24.85 3.79 -21.39
CA LEU A 537 -25.12 4.88 -20.44
C LEU A 537 -23.86 5.62 -20.01
N LEU A 538 -22.80 4.91 -19.62
CA LEU A 538 -21.51 5.50 -19.24
C LEU A 538 -20.86 6.25 -20.42
N THR A 539 -21.02 5.73 -21.63
CA THR A 539 -20.52 6.38 -22.85
C THR A 539 -21.32 7.65 -23.17
N ALA A 540 -22.65 7.63 -23.03
CA ALA A 540 -23.51 8.80 -23.21
C ALA A 540 -23.20 9.88 -22.16
N LEU A 541 -23.02 9.47 -20.90
CA LEU A 541 -22.60 10.36 -19.81
C LEU A 541 -21.27 11.04 -20.12
N ALA A 542 -20.27 10.27 -20.56
CA ALA A 542 -18.97 10.81 -20.96
C ALA A 542 -19.05 11.75 -22.16
N THR A 543 -19.91 11.45 -23.15
CA THR A 543 -20.14 12.30 -24.34
C THR A 543 -20.74 13.65 -23.96
N LEU A 544 -21.59 13.69 -22.93
CA LEU A 544 -22.15 14.92 -22.38
C LEU A 544 -21.18 15.69 -21.47
N GLY A 545 -19.98 15.15 -21.21
CA GLY A 545 -18.94 15.76 -20.39
C GLY A 545 -18.92 15.28 -18.94
N GLY A 546 -19.62 14.19 -18.59
CA GLY A 546 -19.55 13.58 -17.27
C GLY A 546 -18.20 12.91 -17.01
N GLY A 547 -17.72 13.00 -15.77
CA GLY A 547 -16.45 12.43 -15.33
C GLY A 547 -16.62 11.12 -14.55
N TYR A 548 -15.54 10.72 -13.87
CA TYR A 548 -15.52 9.52 -13.03
C TYR A 548 -16.48 9.62 -11.85
N SER A 549 -16.68 10.81 -11.27
CA SER A 549 -17.62 11.04 -10.16
C SER A 549 -19.05 10.69 -10.53
N GLU A 550 -19.55 11.17 -11.66
CA GLU A 550 -20.92 10.89 -12.11
C GLU A 550 -21.08 9.44 -12.53
N ALA A 551 -20.05 8.85 -13.16
CA ALA A 551 -20.02 7.44 -13.54
C ALA A 551 -20.09 6.52 -12.31
N LEU A 552 -19.32 6.82 -11.27
CA LEU A 552 -19.31 6.08 -10.01
C LEU A 552 -20.65 6.20 -9.28
N GLU A 553 -21.22 7.41 -9.25
CA GLU A 553 -22.52 7.68 -8.63
C GLU A 553 -23.64 6.95 -9.36
N LEU A 554 -23.61 6.88 -10.70
CA LEU A 554 -24.56 6.10 -11.50
C LEU A 554 -24.54 4.64 -11.09
N VAL A 555 -23.36 4.02 -11.07
CA VAL A 555 -23.21 2.59 -10.72
C VAL A 555 -23.65 2.33 -9.28
N ARG A 556 -23.19 3.16 -8.32
CA ARG A 556 -23.52 2.99 -6.90
C ARG A 556 -25.01 3.19 -6.63
N ARG A 557 -25.64 4.22 -7.20
CA ARG A 557 -27.08 4.43 -7.02
C ARG A 557 -27.89 3.34 -7.69
N ALA A 558 -27.55 2.95 -8.93
CA ALA A 558 -28.25 1.87 -9.62
C ALA A 558 -28.19 0.55 -8.85
N SER A 559 -27.06 0.26 -8.20
CA SER A 559 -26.93 -0.90 -7.31
C SER A 559 -27.74 -0.75 -6.03
N ARG A 560 -27.69 0.42 -5.36
CA ARG A 560 -28.44 0.69 -4.11
C ARG A 560 -29.96 0.66 -4.30
N THR A 561 -30.45 1.05 -5.48
CA THR A 561 -31.88 1.00 -5.82
C THR A 561 -32.27 -0.31 -6.49
N GLU A 562 -31.38 -1.30 -6.54
CA GLU A 562 -31.62 -2.64 -7.10
C GLU A 562 -32.08 -2.66 -8.57
N VAL A 563 -31.79 -1.60 -9.33
CA VAL A 563 -32.13 -1.52 -10.76
C VAL A 563 -31.02 -2.08 -11.64
N LEU A 564 -29.80 -2.24 -11.14
CA LEU A 564 -28.70 -2.82 -11.91
C LEU A 564 -28.90 -4.34 -12.11
N SER A 565 -28.78 -4.84 -13.34
CA SER A 565 -29.03 -6.25 -13.67
C SER A 565 -27.96 -7.22 -13.15
N ALA A 566 -26.83 -6.71 -12.68
CA ALA A 566 -25.68 -7.47 -12.22
C ALA A 566 -25.22 -6.96 -10.83
N PRO A 567 -24.60 -7.82 -10.00
CA PRO A 567 -24.06 -7.41 -8.71
C PRO A 567 -22.92 -6.41 -8.88
N LEU A 568 -22.88 -5.44 -7.96
CA LEU A 568 -21.75 -4.52 -7.80
C LEU A 568 -20.77 -5.11 -6.79
N VAL A 569 -19.52 -5.27 -7.21
CA VAL A 569 -18.40 -5.75 -6.39
C VAL A 569 -17.40 -4.61 -6.23
N THR A 570 -17.01 -4.32 -4.99
CA THR A 570 -16.02 -3.28 -4.69
C THR A 570 -14.76 -3.93 -4.15
N ASP A 571 -13.63 -3.60 -4.76
CA ASP A 571 -12.30 -3.98 -4.27
C ASP A 571 -12.10 -5.49 -4.03
N ALA A 572 -12.56 -6.34 -4.95
CA ALA A 572 -12.28 -7.78 -4.93
C ALA A 572 -10.84 -8.08 -5.39
N VAL A 573 -9.85 -7.41 -4.80
CA VAL A 573 -8.43 -7.69 -5.04
C VAL A 573 -8.08 -8.96 -4.25
N PRO A 574 -7.38 -9.95 -4.85
CA PRO A 574 -6.91 -11.12 -4.13
C PRO A 574 -6.15 -10.75 -2.87
N ARG A 575 -6.54 -11.36 -1.76
CA ARG A 575 -5.87 -11.20 -0.47
C ARG A 575 -4.54 -11.95 -0.48
N GLU A 576 -3.60 -11.49 0.33
CA GLU A 576 -2.23 -11.97 0.31
C GLU A 576 -1.71 -12.17 1.73
N MET A 577 -0.99 -13.28 1.93
CA MET A 577 -0.22 -13.54 3.14
C MET A 577 1.26 -13.31 2.86
N SER A 578 2.01 -12.95 3.91
CA SER A 578 3.47 -12.87 3.82
C SER A 578 4.07 -14.27 3.66
N ILE A 579 5.26 -14.36 3.06
CA ILE A 579 5.98 -15.64 2.94
C ILE A 579 6.20 -16.28 4.32
N GLN A 580 6.39 -15.47 5.37
CA GLN A 580 6.60 -15.96 6.73
C GLN A 580 5.36 -16.72 7.26
N GLN A 581 4.16 -16.17 7.00
CA GLN A 581 2.90 -16.83 7.33
C GLN A 581 2.72 -18.11 6.52
N LEU A 582 2.97 -18.05 5.20
CA LEU A 582 2.86 -19.20 4.31
C LEU A 582 3.80 -20.34 4.73
N CYS A 583 5.07 -20.05 5.06
CA CYS A 583 6.01 -21.03 5.59
C CYS A 583 5.52 -21.66 6.90
N GLY A 584 4.88 -20.86 7.78
CA GLY A 584 4.28 -21.38 9.00
C GLY A 584 3.16 -22.40 8.74
N PHE A 585 2.31 -22.13 7.75
CA PHE A 585 1.28 -23.07 7.32
C PHE A 585 1.86 -24.28 6.61
N ALA A 586 2.90 -24.12 5.77
CA ALA A 586 3.52 -25.22 5.04
C ALA A 586 4.05 -26.33 5.98
N LYS A 587 4.47 -25.97 7.21
CA LYS A 587 4.88 -26.93 8.26
C LYS A 587 3.71 -27.75 8.84
N THR A 588 2.47 -27.26 8.80
CA THR A 588 1.32 -27.82 9.56
C THR A 588 0.08 -28.15 8.71
N ASP A 589 0.09 -27.77 7.45
CA ASP A 589 -0.99 -27.94 6.48
C ASP A 589 -0.42 -28.34 5.12
N PRO A 590 -0.22 -29.63 4.84
CA PRO A 590 0.32 -30.09 3.56
C PRO A 590 -0.64 -29.88 2.37
N THR A 591 -1.92 -29.57 2.64
CA THR A 591 -3.00 -29.54 1.62
C THR A 591 -3.49 -28.14 1.26
N LEU A 592 -2.93 -27.10 1.88
CA LEU A 592 -3.39 -25.70 1.79
C LEU A 592 -4.80 -25.43 2.32
N SER A 593 -5.49 -26.41 2.89
CA SER A 593 -6.90 -26.27 3.29
C SER A 593 -7.11 -25.29 4.45
N LYS A 594 -6.21 -25.29 5.46
CA LYS A 594 -6.28 -24.36 6.59
C LYS A 594 -5.88 -22.95 6.17
N VAL A 595 -4.81 -22.81 5.38
CA VAL A 595 -4.36 -21.48 4.95
C VAL A 595 -5.38 -20.81 4.03
N ASN A 596 -6.07 -21.58 3.18
CA ASN A 596 -7.16 -21.08 2.35
C ASN A 596 -8.34 -20.55 3.17
N ALA A 597 -8.61 -21.13 4.34
CA ALA A 597 -9.62 -20.59 5.26
C ALA A 597 -9.15 -19.33 6.01
N GLU A 598 -7.86 -19.26 6.37
CA GLU A 598 -7.31 -18.11 7.09
C GLU A 598 -7.12 -16.88 6.20
N VAL A 599 -6.80 -17.03 4.91
CA VAL A 599 -6.63 -15.88 4.01
C VAL A 599 -7.93 -15.10 3.83
N ALA A 600 -9.07 -15.79 3.91
CA ALA A 600 -10.39 -15.17 3.87
C ALA A 600 -10.69 -14.29 5.10
N LYS A 601 -9.87 -14.36 6.17
CA LYS A 601 -9.94 -13.49 7.34
C LYS A 601 -8.98 -12.32 7.27
N VAL A 602 -7.99 -12.36 6.38
CA VAL A 602 -7.09 -11.24 6.12
C VAL A 602 -7.90 -10.16 5.40
N GLY A 603 -7.66 -8.89 5.76
CA GLY A 603 -8.26 -7.77 5.04
C GLY A 603 -7.73 -7.67 3.60
N THR A 604 -8.31 -6.78 2.79
CA THR A 604 -7.80 -6.49 1.43
C THR A 604 -6.51 -5.65 1.44
N VAL A 605 -5.97 -5.33 2.62
CA VAL A 605 -4.75 -4.54 2.77
C VAL A 605 -3.56 -5.34 2.25
N ARG A 606 -2.95 -4.83 1.18
CA ARG A 606 -1.69 -5.38 0.66
C ARG A 606 -0.62 -5.21 1.72
N PRO A 607 0.17 -6.25 2.05
CA PRO A 607 1.28 -6.09 2.97
C PRO A 607 2.22 -5.02 2.42
N THR A 608 2.43 -3.95 3.20
CA THR A 608 3.40 -2.92 2.85
C THR A 608 4.79 -3.54 2.88
N VAL A 609 5.70 -3.07 2.02
CA VAL A 609 7.02 -3.71 1.85
C VAL A 609 7.82 -3.70 3.17
N ASP A 610 7.58 -2.71 4.02
CA ASP A 610 8.13 -2.53 5.38
C ASP A 610 7.46 -3.37 6.47
N ALA A 611 6.27 -3.95 6.24
CA ALA A 611 5.53 -4.70 7.26
C ALA A 611 6.17 -6.05 7.64
N ASN A 612 7.08 -6.56 6.82
CA ASN A 612 7.70 -7.88 7.01
C ASN A 612 9.23 -7.78 6.98
N GLY A 613 9.89 -8.62 7.78
CA GLY A 613 11.33 -8.84 7.63
C GLY A 613 11.64 -9.40 6.23
N PHE A 614 12.80 -9.01 5.68
CA PHE A 614 13.33 -9.54 4.42
C PHE A 614 14.23 -10.77 4.63
N GLU A 615 14.05 -11.45 5.75
CA GLU A 615 14.75 -12.68 6.06
C GLU A 615 13.81 -13.85 5.79
N VAL A 616 14.38 -14.85 5.15
CA VAL A 616 13.69 -16.11 4.89
C VAL A 616 13.62 -16.87 6.22
N PRO A 617 12.44 -17.33 6.67
CA PRO A 617 12.31 -18.04 7.94
C PRO A 617 13.28 -19.21 8.03
N THR A 618 13.97 -19.32 9.16
CA THR A 618 14.77 -20.48 9.50
C THR A 618 13.88 -21.58 10.08
N VAL A 619 14.36 -22.83 10.04
CA VAL A 619 13.58 -24.01 10.49
C VAL A 619 13.12 -23.85 11.96
N SER A 620 13.90 -23.12 12.76
CA SER A 620 13.72 -22.83 14.19
C SER A 620 12.77 -21.67 14.53
N ASP A 621 12.28 -20.88 13.56
CA ASP A 621 11.50 -19.69 13.89
C ASP A 621 10.06 -20.03 14.32
N PRO A 622 9.56 -19.42 15.42
CA PRO A 622 8.18 -19.60 15.88
C PRO A 622 7.17 -19.01 14.88
N LEU A 623 5.96 -19.59 14.86
CA LEU A 623 4.86 -19.14 13.99
C LEU A 623 4.51 -17.68 14.27
N ILE A 624 4.72 -16.81 13.28
CA ILE A 624 4.35 -15.38 13.35
C ILE A 624 2.85 -15.25 13.08
N ALA A 625 2.14 -14.55 13.98
CA ALA A 625 0.71 -14.27 13.83
C ALA A 625 0.41 -13.43 12.58
N PRO A 626 -0.78 -13.55 11.97
CA PRO A 626 -1.10 -12.82 10.74
C PRO A 626 -1.02 -11.30 10.92
N ALA A 627 -0.55 -10.60 9.91
CA ALA A 627 -0.55 -9.14 9.85
C ALA A 627 -2.01 -8.67 9.89
N GLY A 628 -2.37 -7.87 10.89
CA GLY A 628 -3.75 -7.48 11.18
C GLY A 628 -4.45 -8.38 12.21
N ALA A 629 -3.79 -9.38 12.80
CA ALA A 629 -4.24 -9.96 14.06
C ALA A 629 -4.32 -8.83 15.09
N LEU A 630 -5.50 -8.66 15.72
CA LEU A 630 -5.60 -7.90 16.96
C LEU A 630 -4.45 -8.36 17.84
N LEU A 631 -3.57 -7.43 18.26
CA LEU A 631 -2.56 -7.68 19.29
C LEU A 631 -3.22 -8.58 20.34
N PRO A 632 -2.59 -9.70 20.75
CA PRO A 632 -3.20 -10.60 21.71
C PRO A 632 -3.69 -9.73 22.85
N LYS A 633 -5.01 -9.66 23.03
CA LYS A 633 -5.59 -8.92 24.15
C LYS A 633 -4.87 -9.48 25.35
N GLN A 634 -4.12 -8.62 26.05
CA GLN A 634 -3.49 -9.03 27.30
C GLN A 634 -4.55 -9.83 28.07
N PRO A 635 -4.24 -11.06 28.51
CA PRO A 635 -5.22 -11.86 29.20
C PRO A 635 -5.79 -10.98 30.30
N LEU A 636 -7.11 -10.74 30.25
CA LEU A 636 -7.83 -10.05 31.30
C LEU A 636 -7.44 -10.76 32.59
N ASN A 637 -6.66 -10.07 33.43
CA ASN A 637 -6.21 -10.63 34.69
C ASN A 637 -7.47 -10.94 35.49
N ARG A 638 -7.83 -12.23 35.60
CA ARG A 638 -9.06 -12.71 36.24
C ARG A 638 -8.85 -12.88 37.75
N ASP A 639 -8.03 -12.03 38.36
CA ASP A 639 -8.01 -11.85 39.81
C ASP A 639 -8.91 -10.67 40.17
N PRO A 640 -9.98 -10.89 40.95
CA PRO A 640 -10.91 -9.84 41.32
C PRO A 640 -10.24 -8.91 42.34
N GLY A 641 -9.65 -7.82 41.84
CA GLY A 641 -9.31 -6.65 42.65
C GLY A 641 -7.89 -6.13 42.45
N ARG A 642 -7.68 -5.30 41.41
CA ARG A 642 -6.77 -4.12 41.38
C ARG A 642 -6.65 -3.59 39.95
N LEU A 643 -6.98 -2.32 39.76
CA LEU A 643 -7.04 -1.66 38.43
C LEU A 643 -5.88 -0.70 38.13
N PHE A 644 -4.92 -0.43 39.03
CA PHE A 644 -3.80 0.49 38.73
C PHE A 644 -2.50 0.18 39.51
N GLY A 645 -1.36 0.20 38.79
CA GLY A 645 0.00 0.46 39.30
C GLY A 645 0.96 -0.75 39.41
N PRO A 646 2.25 -0.63 39.00
CA PRO A 646 3.25 -1.67 39.21
C PRO A 646 3.73 -1.76 40.67
N LYS A 647 4.13 -2.97 41.05
CA LYS A 647 4.55 -3.44 42.39
C LYS A 647 5.67 -2.57 42.99
N ARG A 648 5.49 -2.08 44.23
CA ARG A 648 6.62 -1.67 45.10
C ARG A 648 7.20 -2.92 45.78
N VAL A 649 8.53 -2.98 45.82
CA VAL A 649 9.30 -3.98 46.57
C VAL A 649 9.37 -3.52 48.02
N SER A 650 8.62 -4.18 48.89
CA SER A 650 8.88 -4.38 50.33
C SER A 650 7.56 -4.76 50.97
N ASP A 651 7.47 -5.99 51.47
CA ASP A 651 6.75 -6.33 52.71
C ASP A 651 7.15 -7.77 53.02
N ALA A 652 8.30 -7.88 53.69
CA ALA A 652 8.59 -9.04 54.51
C ALA A 652 7.51 -9.13 55.60
N PRO A 653 7.04 -10.34 55.97
CA PRO A 653 6.03 -10.47 57.01
C PRO A 653 6.61 -10.00 58.35
N MET A 654 5.92 -9.05 58.99
CA MET A 654 6.12 -8.76 60.40
C MET A 654 5.70 -10.01 61.20
N LEU A 655 6.66 -10.61 61.90
CA LEU A 655 6.43 -11.64 62.90
C LEU A 655 5.87 -10.97 64.17
N ASP A 656 4.76 -11.53 64.67
CA ASP A 656 4.10 -11.17 65.92
C ASP A 656 5.04 -11.45 67.12
N PRO A 657 5.12 -10.57 68.14
CA PRO A 657 6.08 -10.69 69.22
C PRO A 657 5.52 -11.57 70.34
N ALA A 658 5.49 -12.88 70.12
CA ALA A 658 5.39 -13.86 71.19
C ALA A 658 5.82 -15.23 70.64
N VAL A 659 6.72 -15.88 71.39
CA VAL A 659 7.24 -17.26 71.25
C VAL A 659 8.73 -17.32 70.90
N VAL A 660 9.49 -17.61 71.95
CA VAL A 660 10.87 -18.10 72.03
C VAL A 660 10.77 -19.33 72.95
N PRO A 661 11.65 -20.34 72.98
CA PRO A 661 12.56 -20.95 71.98
C PRO A 661 12.41 -22.49 71.88
N ALA A 662 13.18 -23.18 71.02
CA ALA A 662 14.07 -24.33 71.38
C ALA A 662 14.58 -25.08 70.14
N GLY A 663 15.87 -25.51 70.21
CA GLY A 663 16.58 -26.60 69.51
C GLY A 663 16.13 -27.03 68.11
N GLY A 664 16.99 -27.08 67.09
CA GLY A 664 18.23 -27.83 67.10
C GLY A 664 18.01 -29.25 66.57
N GLN A 665 18.10 -29.42 65.24
CA GLN A 665 18.81 -30.50 64.54
C GLN A 665 19.25 -29.97 63.18
#